data_AF-A0A1S3TRX9-F1
#
_entry.id   AF-A0A1S3TRX9-F1
#
_cell.length_a   1.000
_cell.length_b   1.000
_cell.length_c   1.000
_cell.angle_alpha   90.00
_cell.angle_beta   90.00
_cell.angle_gamma   90.00
#
_symmetry.space_group_name_H-M   'P 1'
#
loop_
_entity.id
_entity.type
_entity.pdbx_description
1 polymer ?
#
loop_
_entity_poly.entity_id
_entity_poly.type
_entity_poly.pdbx_seq_one_letter_code
_entity_poly.pdbx_strand_id
1 'polypeptide(L)'
;MDTQSAKGTVDIDLGGVSSSGEAAGDLGDDTVTMLGGLELNRACFSEKVANLSNFVMHLEALEVELEGFVLDREDNDVDVGCVGKFLEFDLLCGVLGSEVVELDRFLDALHAEIADAGDRAASCKPWQDNLLDSEQSLKQSEEQFSEIKKLSASFERTLSSYKWGGNDNVEDVEITLEDDESLNVSPVITMHTTEQQRLVLRMLEKSLANEMDLEKNFFDSRKIEENLKQRMASLEQKLSLVEEEATDVWERWLEADNTREILIGISKELLGRLQISQFNLNGLSQRESVLRAKLETPLEQLAERDVTSDQIEQLNGKLVLANSEVATLRDKVCSLEKQLKESESQLINVKASADAYQKQYTVLCSEVRETEGIILELKENISNAESQANTAEANCKLLAEANSELNRQIALSKDSVGKSERAESLERRLRESDLLLQHAVASAEASLEKQNMLYSTIKDMEQVIKDLKSKVSKAESRADNAEEKCILLSESNTDLNEELRFLKSRLHCLEGSLHQVEETKVASAKDIGKQTKVFKSLVMQLAVERERLNKQLSSLASENKILVVKLKQTNKYPQEVSVALTTDQHEDRTWKNSSTNDDNEEKFADSMPDADSVRRIDAGVLNFKHLFMLSVLVLLFSAVTYLNVDVNF
;
A
#
# COMPACT_ATOMS: atom_id res chain seq x y z
N MET A 1 35.38 8.08 14.65
CA MET A 1 35.05 9.16 13.71
C MET A 1 34.09 10.07 14.42
N ASP A 2 34.55 11.27 14.72
CA ASP A 2 33.80 12.26 15.48
C ASP A 2 32.87 13.05 14.57
N THR A 3 31.72 13.45 15.09
CA THR A 3 31.23 14.83 14.93
C THR A 3 30.20 15.14 16.03
N GLN A 4 30.22 16.37 16.52
CA GLN A 4 29.54 16.82 17.73
C GLN A 4 28.49 17.88 17.42
N SER A 5 27.51 18.02 18.32
CA SER A 5 26.80 19.28 18.66
C SER A 5 25.94 19.93 17.54
N ALA A 6 24.97 20.81 17.82
CA ALA A 6 24.67 21.46 19.09
C ALA A 6 23.16 21.63 19.34
N LYS A 7 22.81 21.72 20.62
CA LYS A 7 21.48 22.10 21.12
C LYS A 7 21.48 23.62 21.39
N GLY A 8 20.63 24.37 20.69
CA GLY A 8 20.50 25.83 20.85
C GLY A 8 19.06 26.22 21.19
N THR A 9 18.80 26.48 22.47
CA THR A 9 17.57 27.13 22.94
C THR A 9 17.82 28.63 23.07
N VAL A 10 16.97 29.46 22.49
CA VAL A 10 16.92 30.91 22.74
C VAL A 10 15.46 31.29 22.96
N ASP A 11 15.18 31.98 24.06
CA ASP A 11 13.86 32.47 24.43
C ASP A 11 13.35 33.54 23.44
N ILE A 12 12.04 33.54 23.19
CA ILE A 12 11.35 34.69 22.58
C ILE A 12 10.32 35.21 23.59
N ASP A 13 10.35 36.53 23.76
CA ASP A 13 9.69 37.29 24.82
C ASP A 13 8.15 37.29 24.68
N LEU A 14 7.43 37.11 25.80
CA LEU A 14 5.97 37.10 25.87
C LEU A 14 5.45 38.48 26.28
N GLY A 15 5.37 39.39 25.31
CA GLY A 15 4.99 40.79 25.52
C GLY A 15 3.60 41.19 25.01
N GLY A 16 2.58 41.11 25.88
CA GLY A 16 1.48 42.09 25.93
C GLY A 16 0.39 42.10 24.83
N VAL A 17 -0.79 41.62 25.19
CA VAL A 17 -2.05 41.76 24.43
C VAL A 17 -2.44 43.24 24.20
N SER A 18 -2.97 43.55 23.01
CA SER A 18 -3.92 44.64 22.81
C SER A 18 -5.11 44.16 21.99
N SER A 19 -6.32 44.26 22.53
CA SER A 19 -7.56 43.79 21.89
C SER A 19 -8.20 44.90 21.04
N SER A 20 -8.48 44.63 19.77
CA SER A 20 -9.44 45.43 18.99
C SER A 20 -9.93 44.69 17.74
N GLY A 21 -11.22 44.33 17.73
CA GLY A 21 -12.00 44.10 16.50
C GLY A 21 -11.91 42.71 15.86
N GLU A 22 -12.93 41.89 16.11
CA GLU A 22 -13.29 40.74 15.25
C GLU A 22 -13.76 41.23 13.87
N ALA A 23 -12.80 41.60 13.01
CA ALA A 23 -13.01 41.90 11.59
C ALA A 23 -11.74 41.73 10.73
N ALA A 24 -10.61 41.34 11.32
CA ALA A 24 -9.31 41.24 10.64
C ALA A 24 -8.81 39.79 10.40
N GLY A 25 -9.54 38.77 10.89
CA GLY A 25 -9.16 37.37 10.71
C GLY A 25 -9.40 36.86 9.28
N ASP A 26 -10.53 37.25 8.69
CA ASP A 26 -10.99 36.83 7.35
C ASP A 26 -10.03 37.34 6.26
N LEU A 27 -9.70 38.63 6.31
CA LEU A 27 -8.75 39.27 5.38
C LEU A 27 -7.34 38.68 5.45
N GLY A 28 -6.95 38.09 6.58
CA GLY A 28 -5.61 37.51 6.77
C GLY A 28 -5.44 36.18 6.05
N ASP A 29 -6.50 35.38 5.94
CA ASP A 29 -6.48 34.05 5.31
C ASP A 29 -6.67 34.17 3.79
N ASP A 30 -7.63 35.00 3.35
CA ASP A 30 -7.83 35.37 1.94
C ASP A 30 -6.55 35.96 1.30
N THR A 31 -5.77 36.72 2.07
CA THR A 31 -4.53 37.29 1.57
C THR A 31 -3.41 36.24 1.54
N VAL A 32 -3.17 35.47 2.61
CA VAL A 32 -2.14 34.41 2.58
C VAL A 32 -2.38 33.39 1.47
N THR A 33 -3.63 33.01 1.20
CA THR A 33 -4.00 32.13 0.09
C THR A 33 -3.76 32.77 -1.29
N MET A 34 -4.14 34.04 -1.48
CA MET A 34 -3.86 34.79 -2.72
C MET A 34 -2.35 34.90 -3.02
N LEU A 35 -1.52 35.15 -2.00
CA LEU A 35 -0.06 35.22 -2.17
C LEU A 35 0.54 33.86 -2.54
N GLY A 36 0.07 32.78 -1.92
CA GLY A 36 0.49 31.42 -2.25
C GLY A 36 0.06 30.99 -3.66
N GLY A 37 -1.13 31.40 -4.11
CA GLY A 37 -1.60 31.21 -5.48
C GLY A 37 -0.72 31.95 -6.50
N LEU A 38 -0.39 33.21 -6.22
CA LEU A 38 0.47 34.03 -7.07
C LEU A 38 1.91 33.46 -7.18
N GLU A 39 2.48 33.00 -6.07
CA GLU A 39 3.80 32.36 -6.04
C GLU A 39 3.80 31.03 -6.84
N LEU A 40 2.73 30.24 -6.74
CA LEU A 40 2.55 29.02 -7.52
C LEU A 40 2.39 29.30 -9.03
N ASN A 41 1.56 30.28 -9.41
CA ASN A 41 1.36 30.67 -10.80
C ASN A 41 2.66 31.17 -11.45
N ARG A 42 3.45 31.97 -10.71
CA ARG A 42 4.78 32.41 -11.13
C ARG A 42 5.78 31.24 -11.23
N ALA A 43 5.79 30.32 -10.28
CA ALA A 43 6.66 29.14 -10.33
C ALA A 43 6.34 28.26 -11.54
N CYS A 44 5.05 28.03 -11.80
CA CYS A 44 4.55 27.32 -12.97
C CYS A 44 4.97 28.01 -14.29
N PHE A 45 4.84 29.34 -14.37
CA PHE A 45 5.32 30.11 -15.52
C PHE A 45 6.83 29.92 -15.74
N SER A 46 7.65 30.11 -14.70
CA SER A 46 9.10 29.97 -14.79
C SER A 46 9.54 28.55 -15.17
N GLU A 47 8.87 27.52 -14.65
CA GLU A 47 9.13 26.13 -15.02
C GLU A 47 8.75 25.86 -16.49
N LYS A 48 7.59 26.36 -16.93
CA LYS A 48 7.12 26.22 -18.32
C LYS A 48 8.06 26.93 -19.32
N VAL A 49 8.53 28.14 -18.99
CA VAL A 49 9.54 28.86 -19.78
C VAL A 49 10.86 28.08 -19.85
N ALA A 50 11.34 27.50 -18.74
CA ALA A 50 12.55 26.69 -18.74
C ALA A 50 12.41 25.40 -19.58
N ASN A 51 11.24 24.75 -19.51
CA ASN A 51 10.93 23.59 -20.35
C ASN A 51 10.86 23.95 -21.84
N LEU A 52 10.26 25.11 -22.18
CA LEU A 52 10.28 25.63 -23.55
C LEU A 52 11.69 26.00 -24.02
N SER A 53 12.56 26.53 -23.16
CA SER A 53 13.97 26.81 -23.51
C SER A 53 14.72 25.53 -23.91
N ASN A 54 14.51 24.42 -23.18
CA ASN A 54 15.04 23.11 -23.57
C ASN A 54 14.43 22.59 -24.89
N PHE A 55 13.13 22.83 -25.13
CA PHE A 55 12.46 22.43 -26.37
C PHE A 55 12.98 23.23 -27.59
N VAL A 56 13.18 24.54 -27.43
CA VAL A 56 13.79 25.42 -28.45
C VAL A 56 15.21 24.97 -28.76
N MET A 57 16.03 24.60 -27.77
CA MET A 57 17.38 24.06 -27.99
C MET A 57 17.37 22.79 -28.87
N HIS A 58 16.36 21.93 -28.73
CA HIS A 58 16.18 20.76 -29.61
C HIS A 58 15.71 21.15 -31.02
N LEU A 59 14.87 22.18 -31.15
CA LEU A 59 14.46 22.74 -32.45
C LEU A 59 15.63 23.42 -33.19
N GLU A 60 16.49 24.18 -32.51
CA GLU A 60 17.71 24.78 -33.08
C GLU A 60 18.65 23.68 -33.63
N ALA A 61 18.84 22.60 -32.88
CA ALA A 61 19.65 21.47 -33.34
C ALA A 61 19.04 20.80 -34.61
N LEU A 62 17.72 20.71 -34.69
CA LEU A 62 17.02 20.16 -35.86
C LEU A 62 17.05 21.13 -37.06
N GLU A 63 16.96 22.44 -36.83
CA GLU A 63 17.12 23.48 -37.87
C GLU A 63 18.53 23.39 -38.50
N VAL A 64 19.58 23.29 -37.68
CA VAL A 64 20.97 23.13 -38.16
C VAL A 64 21.17 21.83 -38.95
N GLU A 65 20.52 20.73 -38.56
CA GLU A 65 20.52 19.51 -39.38
C GLU A 65 19.82 19.72 -40.73
N LEU A 66 18.69 20.43 -40.76
CA LEU A 66 17.93 20.73 -41.98
C LEU A 66 18.66 21.69 -42.93
N GLU A 67 19.37 22.70 -42.42
CA GLU A 67 20.26 23.54 -43.23
C GLU A 67 21.35 22.70 -43.93
N GLY A 68 21.91 21.70 -43.23
CA GLY A 68 22.83 20.73 -43.83
C GLY A 68 22.21 19.96 -45.01
N PHE A 69 20.98 19.47 -44.86
CA PHE A 69 20.25 18.77 -45.94
C PHE A 69 19.84 19.69 -47.12
N VAL A 70 19.83 21.01 -46.93
CA VAL A 70 19.59 21.97 -48.03
C VAL A 70 20.86 22.24 -48.82
N LEU A 71 22.03 22.27 -48.16
CA LEU A 71 23.33 22.52 -48.79
C LEU A 71 23.87 21.32 -49.58
N ASP A 72 23.60 20.08 -49.16
CA ASP A 72 24.07 18.85 -49.83
C ASP A 72 23.29 18.48 -51.12
N ARG A 73 22.38 19.34 -51.60
CA ARG A 73 21.61 19.11 -52.85
C ARG A 73 22.40 19.38 -54.14
N GLU A 74 23.47 18.62 -54.39
CA GLU A 74 24.08 18.56 -55.73
C GLU A 74 23.47 17.48 -56.64
N ASP A 75 22.73 16.50 -56.10
CA ASP A 75 22.04 15.46 -56.86
C ASP A 75 20.50 15.46 -56.66
N ASN A 76 19.76 15.12 -57.72
CA ASN A 76 18.31 15.32 -57.83
C ASN A 76 17.42 14.23 -57.16
N ASP A 77 17.99 13.33 -56.35
CA ASP A 77 17.20 12.36 -55.57
C ASP A 77 16.87 12.95 -54.19
N VAL A 78 15.62 13.40 -54.01
CA VAL A 78 15.10 13.82 -52.72
C VAL A 78 14.91 12.59 -51.83
N ASP A 79 15.82 12.40 -50.87
CA ASP A 79 15.70 11.33 -49.88
C ASP A 79 14.37 11.44 -49.11
N VAL A 80 13.67 10.31 -48.98
CA VAL A 80 12.41 10.22 -48.23
C VAL A 80 12.65 10.44 -46.73
N GLY A 81 13.84 10.14 -46.21
CA GLY A 81 14.24 10.46 -44.85
C GLY A 81 14.32 11.98 -44.59
N CYS A 82 14.80 12.74 -45.57
CA CYS A 82 14.86 14.20 -45.52
C CYS A 82 13.44 14.83 -45.41
N VAL A 83 12.48 14.37 -46.22
CA VAL A 83 11.08 14.86 -46.15
C VAL A 83 10.45 14.58 -44.79
N GLY A 84 10.77 13.44 -44.15
CA GLY A 84 10.33 13.12 -42.79
C GLY A 84 10.79 14.15 -41.76
N LYS A 85 12.07 14.53 -41.78
CA LYS A 85 12.62 15.55 -40.85
C LYS A 85 12.04 16.95 -41.06
N PHE A 86 11.77 17.34 -42.31
CA PHE A 86 11.09 18.61 -42.59
C PHE A 86 9.67 18.67 -42.01
N LEU A 87 8.91 17.56 -42.08
CA LEU A 87 7.58 17.47 -41.48
C LEU A 87 7.62 17.41 -39.94
N GLU A 88 8.66 16.76 -39.38
CA GLU A 88 8.91 16.75 -37.94
C GLU A 88 9.18 18.17 -37.41
N PHE A 89 10.04 18.94 -38.09
CA PHE A 89 10.32 20.33 -37.76
C PHE A 89 9.08 21.25 -37.91
N ASP A 90 8.35 21.17 -39.02
CA ASP A 90 7.11 21.95 -39.23
C ASP A 90 6.06 21.70 -38.11
N LEU A 91 5.88 20.44 -37.71
CA LEU A 91 4.98 20.07 -36.60
C LEU A 91 5.48 20.60 -35.25
N LEU A 92 6.78 20.46 -34.94
CA LEU A 92 7.36 20.91 -33.68
C LEU A 92 7.37 22.44 -33.56
N CYS A 93 7.58 23.17 -34.67
CA CYS A 93 7.41 24.63 -34.72
C CYS A 93 5.93 25.04 -34.51
N GLY A 94 4.97 24.31 -35.07
CA GLY A 94 3.55 24.53 -34.80
C GLY A 94 3.18 24.32 -33.33
N VAL A 95 3.77 23.32 -32.68
CA VAL A 95 3.64 23.10 -31.22
C VAL A 95 4.27 24.24 -30.42
N LEU A 96 5.49 24.69 -30.79
CA LEU A 96 6.13 25.84 -30.15
C LEU A 96 5.27 27.09 -30.26
N GLY A 97 4.79 27.43 -31.46
CA GLY A 97 3.97 28.62 -31.70
C GLY A 97 2.66 28.61 -30.90
N SER A 98 1.98 27.46 -30.82
CA SER A 98 0.78 27.31 -30.01
C SER A 98 1.05 27.52 -28.51
N GLU A 99 2.11 26.88 -27.99
CA GLU A 99 2.49 26.97 -26.58
C GLU A 99 2.98 28.37 -26.21
N VAL A 100 3.69 29.06 -27.13
CA VAL A 100 4.09 30.46 -26.95
C VAL A 100 2.88 31.39 -26.87
N VAL A 101 1.84 31.18 -27.70
CA VAL A 101 0.60 31.99 -27.64
C VAL A 101 -0.21 31.72 -26.37
N GLU A 102 -0.24 30.47 -25.89
CA GLU A 102 -0.92 30.12 -24.64
C GLU A 102 -0.19 30.70 -23.42
N LEU A 103 1.14 30.58 -23.37
CA LEU A 103 1.98 31.11 -22.31
C LEU A 103 2.01 32.64 -22.30
N ASP A 104 1.80 33.30 -23.44
CA ASP A 104 1.63 34.75 -23.54
C ASP A 104 0.33 35.21 -22.88
N ARG A 105 -0.78 34.53 -23.17
CA ARG A 105 -2.07 34.77 -22.50
C ARG A 105 -2.00 34.49 -21.00
N PHE A 106 -1.23 33.49 -20.59
CA PHE A 106 -0.98 33.22 -19.16
C PHE A 106 -0.18 34.36 -18.50
N LEU A 107 0.84 34.90 -19.19
CA LEU A 107 1.61 36.04 -18.69
C LEU A 107 0.73 37.30 -18.53
N ASP A 108 -0.11 37.61 -19.52
CA ASP A 108 -1.09 38.71 -19.44
C ASP A 108 -2.01 38.55 -18.21
N ALA A 109 -2.49 37.32 -17.95
CA ALA A 109 -3.32 37.02 -16.78
C ALA A 109 -2.55 37.16 -15.46
N LEU A 110 -1.30 36.71 -15.42
CA LEU A 110 -0.41 36.84 -14.26
C LEU A 110 -0.07 38.32 -13.98
N HIS A 111 0.14 39.14 -15.00
CA HIS A 111 0.32 40.59 -14.84
C HIS A 111 -0.95 41.27 -14.28
N ALA A 112 -2.14 40.85 -14.71
CA ALA A 112 -3.39 41.34 -14.16
C ALA A 112 -3.58 40.92 -12.68
N GLU A 113 -3.18 39.69 -12.32
CA GLU A 113 -3.20 39.18 -10.94
C GLU A 113 -2.20 39.93 -10.03
N ILE A 114 -0.97 40.19 -10.53
CA ILE A 114 0.04 41.01 -9.84
C ILE A 114 -0.45 42.44 -9.62
N ALA A 115 -1.16 43.03 -10.59
CA ALA A 115 -1.72 44.37 -10.46
C ALA A 115 -2.82 44.45 -9.38
N ASP A 116 -3.79 43.52 -9.38
CA ASP A 116 -4.84 43.46 -8.35
C ASP A 116 -4.26 43.14 -6.96
N ALA A 117 -3.27 42.24 -6.89
CA ALA A 117 -2.52 41.97 -5.67
C ALA A 117 -1.75 43.20 -5.17
N GLY A 118 -1.14 43.98 -6.07
CA GLY A 118 -0.42 45.22 -5.74
C GLY A 118 -1.31 46.31 -5.15
N ASP A 119 -2.50 46.52 -5.74
CA ASP A 119 -3.49 47.47 -5.23
C ASP A 119 -3.98 47.11 -3.81
N ARG A 120 -4.08 45.80 -3.50
CA ARG A 120 -4.40 45.30 -2.15
C ARG A 120 -3.20 45.38 -1.19
N ALA A 121 -2.00 45.07 -1.67
CA ALA A 121 -0.75 45.04 -0.91
C ALA A 121 -0.27 46.42 -0.44
N ALA A 122 -0.72 47.52 -1.07
CA ALA A 122 -0.42 48.90 -0.67
C ALA A 122 -0.75 49.23 0.81
N SER A 123 -1.53 48.37 1.48
CA SER A 123 -1.86 48.47 2.91
C SER A 123 -0.83 47.84 3.87
N CYS A 124 0.11 47.01 3.38
CA CYS A 124 0.96 46.15 4.21
C CYS A 124 2.42 46.11 3.71
N LYS A 125 3.40 46.48 4.55
CA LYS A 125 4.81 46.59 4.13
C LYS A 125 5.52 45.25 3.82
N PRO A 126 5.45 44.21 4.67
CA PRO A 126 6.11 42.92 4.38
C PRO A 126 5.64 42.27 3.08
N TRP A 127 4.40 42.58 2.70
CA TRP A 127 3.78 42.18 1.45
C TRP A 127 4.38 42.87 0.23
N GLN A 128 4.67 44.17 0.35
CA GLN A 128 5.25 44.98 -0.71
C GLN A 128 6.67 44.52 -1.05
N ASP A 129 7.46 44.12 -0.05
CA ASP A 129 8.81 43.58 -0.25
C ASP A 129 8.76 42.21 -0.97
N ASN A 130 7.91 41.28 -0.51
CA ASN A 130 7.73 39.96 -1.15
C ASN A 130 7.19 40.07 -2.60
N LEU A 131 6.25 40.98 -2.85
CA LEU A 131 5.70 41.20 -4.19
C LEU A 131 6.77 41.77 -5.14
N LEU A 132 7.63 42.65 -4.65
CA LEU A 132 8.73 43.26 -5.42
C LEU A 132 9.82 42.22 -5.78
N ASP A 133 10.18 41.34 -4.85
CA ASP A 133 11.08 40.20 -5.13
C ASP A 133 10.46 39.23 -6.15
N SER A 134 9.14 39.01 -6.08
CA SER A 134 8.38 38.18 -7.03
C SER A 134 8.33 38.83 -8.43
N GLU A 135 8.10 40.14 -8.52
CA GLU A 135 8.10 40.91 -9.77
C GLU A 135 9.51 40.95 -10.41
N GLN A 136 10.56 41.12 -9.61
CA GLN A 136 11.94 41.13 -10.10
C GLN A 136 12.37 39.77 -10.68
N SER A 137 11.90 38.67 -10.09
CA SER A 137 12.23 37.32 -10.53
C SER A 137 11.32 36.82 -11.66
N LEU A 138 10.06 37.27 -11.75
CA LEU A 138 9.22 37.07 -12.93
C LEU A 138 9.85 37.71 -14.18
N LYS A 139 10.40 38.93 -14.06
CA LYS A 139 11.10 39.63 -15.16
C LYS A 139 12.25 38.81 -15.77
N GLN A 140 12.94 37.99 -14.97
CA GLN A 140 13.98 37.10 -15.50
C GLN A 140 13.40 36.01 -16.42
N SER A 141 12.27 35.41 -16.04
CA SER A 141 11.55 34.46 -16.91
C SER A 141 10.87 35.14 -18.11
N GLU A 142 10.41 36.38 -17.98
CA GLU A 142 9.87 37.17 -19.11
C GLU A 142 10.94 37.48 -20.17
N GLU A 143 12.18 37.74 -19.76
CA GLU A 143 13.31 37.95 -20.68
C GLU A 143 13.60 36.67 -21.48
N GLN A 144 13.71 35.52 -20.81
CA GLN A 144 13.86 34.21 -21.46
C GLN A 144 12.68 33.88 -22.39
N PHE A 145 11.45 34.16 -21.95
CA PHE A 145 10.26 33.96 -22.78
C PHE A 145 10.24 34.89 -24.00
N SER A 146 10.77 36.11 -23.87
CA SER A 146 10.93 37.06 -24.98
C SER A 146 12.01 36.64 -25.98
N GLU A 147 13.03 35.88 -25.55
CA GLU A 147 13.98 35.21 -26.46
C GLU A 147 13.31 34.04 -27.20
N ILE A 148 12.56 33.20 -26.49
CA ILE A 148 11.78 32.08 -27.07
C ILE A 148 10.79 32.59 -28.12
N LYS A 149 10.08 33.71 -27.87
CA LYS A 149 9.22 34.37 -28.87
C LYS A 149 9.97 34.77 -30.14
N LYS A 150 11.17 35.34 -30.02
CA LYS A 150 12.00 35.73 -31.18
C LYS A 150 12.44 34.50 -31.97
N LEU A 151 12.79 33.40 -31.29
CA LEU A 151 13.20 32.14 -31.91
C LEU A 151 12.03 31.42 -32.59
N SER A 152 10.83 31.41 -31.99
CA SER A 152 9.61 30.94 -32.64
C SER A 152 9.35 31.71 -33.95
N ALA A 153 9.48 33.04 -33.91
CA ALA A 153 9.34 33.90 -35.08
C ALA A 153 10.53 33.85 -36.06
N SER A 154 11.68 33.25 -35.70
CA SER A 154 12.73 32.90 -36.68
C SER A 154 12.40 31.58 -37.37
N PHE A 155 12.04 30.53 -36.63
CA PHE A 155 11.68 29.24 -37.23
C PHE A 155 10.49 29.34 -38.20
N GLU A 156 9.44 30.12 -37.88
CA GLU A 156 8.33 30.38 -38.81
C GLU A 156 8.78 31.07 -40.11
N ARG A 157 9.80 31.94 -40.03
CA ARG A 157 10.41 32.59 -41.20
C ARG A 157 11.26 31.60 -41.99
N THR A 158 12.02 30.72 -41.31
CA THR A 158 12.79 29.64 -41.94
C THR A 158 11.85 28.69 -42.70
N LEU A 159 10.78 28.20 -42.06
CA LEU A 159 9.72 27.40 -42.69
C LEU A 159 9.07 28.09 -43.89
N SER A 160 8.77 29.39 -43.77
CA SER A 160 8.23 30.19 -44.86
C SER A 160 9.19 30.28 -46.06
N SER A 161 10.50 30.32 -45.81
CA SER A 161 11.52 30.31 -46.87
C SER A 161 11.55 28.97 -47.64
N TYR A 162 11.42 27.84 -46.95
CA TYR A 162 11.36 26.51 -47.59
C TYR A 162 10.08 26.28 -48.38
N LYS A 163 8.99 26.99 -48.04
CA LYS A 163 7.70 26.92 -48.73
C LYS A 163 7.72 27.62 -50.10
N TRP A 164 8.70 28.48 -50.37
CA TRP A 164 8.81 29.25 -51.62
C TRP A 164 9.51 28.48 -52.75
N GLY A 165 8.92 27.33 -53.12
CA GLY A 165 9.31 26.54 -54.30
C GLY A 165 8.63 26.98 -55.60
N GLY A 166 8.42 28.28 -55.80
CA GLY A 166 7.66 28.86 -56.92
C GLY A 166 8.27 30.16 -57.42
N ASN A 167 8.97 30.10 -58.54
CA ASN A 167 9.79 31.18 -59.08
C ASN A 167 8.95 32.37 -59.61
N ASP A 168 9.14 33.55 -59.01
CA ASP A 168 9.23 34.81 -59.76
C ASP A 168 10.16 35.79 -59.04
N ASN A 169 11.08 36.41 -59.79
CA ASN A 169 12.08 37.33 -59.26
C ASN A 169 11.52 38.75 -59.18
N VAL A 170 11.53 39.35 -57.98
CA VAL A 170 11.64 40.80 -57.81
C VAL A 170 12.67 41.04 -56.72
N GLU A 171 13.72 41.81 -57.02
CA GLU A 171 14.69 42.25 -56.02
C GLU A 171 14.00 43.16 -54.99
N ASP A 172 14.27 42.92 -53.72
CA ASP A 172 13.71 43.69 -52.61
C ASP A 172 14.39 45.07 -52.53
N VAL A 173 13.94 45.98 -53.41
CA VAL A 173 14.35 47.39 -53.42
C VAL A 173 13.32 48.20 -52.64
N GLU A 174 13.71 48.53 -51.42
CA GLU A 174 13.12 49.53 -50.54
C GLU A 174 12.71 50.81 -51.32
N ILE A 175 11.40 51.01 -51.53
CA ILE A 175 10.84 52.33 -51.89
C ILE A 175 9.57 52.61 -51.09
N THR A 176 9.58 53.81 -50.51
CA THR A 176 8.53 54.46 -49.73
C THR A 176 7.20 54.65 -50.47
N LEU A 177 6.13 54.79 -49.67
CA LEU A 177 4.84 55.41 -50.02
C LEU A 177 4.96 56.61 -50.98
N GLU A 178 4.18 56.64 -52.07
CA GLU A 178 3.19 57.69 -52.36
C GLU A 178 2.32 57.40 -53.62
N ASP A 179 1.07 57.87 -53.56
CA ASP A 179 0.03 58.15 -54.57
C ASP A 179 0.05 57.56 -56.01
N ASP A 180 -1.02 56.79 -56.25
CA ASP A 180 -2.14 57.07 -57.19
C ASP A 180 -1.97 57.19 -58.73
N GLU A 181 -3.07 56.79 -59.37
CA GLU A 181 -3.54 57.07 -60.74
C GLU A 181 -2.89 56.41 -61.98
N SER A 182 -3.56 55.35 -62.43
CA SER A 182 -3.76 54.91 -63.83
C SER A 182 -2.66 54.11 -64.57
N LEU A 183 -3.05 52.91 -65.04
CA LEU A 183 -3.24 52.68 -66.48
C LEU A 183 -4.00 51.37 -66.80
N ASN A 184 -5.17 51.53 -67.41
CA ASN A 184 -5.93 50.48 -68.08
C ASN A 184 -5.17 49.95 -69.31
N VAL A 185 -4.69 48.70 -69.26
CA VAL A 185 -4.48 47.85 -70.45
C VAL A 185 -4.81 46.40 -70.10
N SER A 186 -5.95 45.87 -70.56
CA SER A 186 -6.17 44.42 -70.52
C SER A 186 -5.24 43.73 -71.54
N PRO A 187 -4.45 42.70 -71.17
CA PRO A 187 -3.71 41.93 -72.15
C PRO A 187 -4.69 41.04 -72.93
N VAL A 188 -5.18 41.53 -74.06
CA VAL A 188 -5.88 40.70 -75.06
C VAL A 188 -4.82 39.80 -75.70
N ILE A 189 -4.63 38.61 -75.15
CA ILE A 189 -3.69 37.61 -75.67
C ILE A 189 -4.28 37.04 -76.98
N THR A 190 -3.91 37.64 -78.12
CA THR A 190 -4.26 37.10 -79.43
C THR A 190 -3.44 35.85 -79.73
N MET A 191 -4.04 34.67 -79.53
CA MET A 191 -3.45 33.39 -79.94
C MET A 191 -3.36 33.31 -81.46
N HIS A 192 -2.13 33.24 -81.99
CA HIS A 192 -1.88 33.30 -83.44
C HIS A 192 -1.51 31.96 -84.10
N THR A 193 -1.37 30.84 -83.37
CA THR A 193 -1.15 29.51 -83.98
C THR A 193 -1.99 28.41 -83.35
N THR A 194 -2.44 27.47 -84.19
CA THR A 194 -3.26 26.30 -83.79
C THR A 194 -2.50 25.31 -82.91
N GLU A 195 -1.17 25.30 -82.98
CA GLU A 195 -0.31 24.45 -82.13
C GLU A 195 -0.24 25.00 -80.69
N GLN A 196 -0.16 26.33 -80.53
CA GLN A 196 -0.26 26.98 -79.21
C GLN A 196 -1.64 26.76 -78.57
N GLN A 197 -2.72 26.82 -79.35
CA GLN A 197 -4.07 26.47 -78.89
C GLN A 197 -4.14 25.02 -78.38
N ARG A 198 -3.53 24.08 -79.11
CA ARG A 198 -3.49 22.66 -78.73
C ARG A 198 -2.67 22.40 -77.45
N LEU A 199 -1.57 23.14 -77.25
CA LEU A 199 -0.76 23.08 -76.03
C LEU A 199 -1.50 23.65 -74.81
N VAL A 200 -2.17 24.80 -74.94
CA VAL A 200 -2.95 25.40 -73.85
C VAL A 200 -4.15 24.51 -73.48
N LEU A 201 -4.86 23.94 -74.46
CA LEU A 201 -5.93 22.97 -74.17
C LEU A 201 -5.41 21.76 -73.39
N ARG A 202 -4.24 21.21 -73.75
CA ARG A 202 -3.63 20.10 -73.01
C ARG A 202 -3.17 20.49 -71.59
N MET A 203 -2.73 21.74 -71.39
CA MET A 203 -2.41 22.25 -70.05
C MET A 203 -3.68 22.42 -69.21
N LEU A 204 -4.76 22.96 -69.78
CA LEU A 204 -6.06 23.08 -69.11
C LEU A 204 -6.67 21.72 -68.77
N GLU A 205 -6.59 20.75 -69.69
CA GLU A 205 -7.03 19.37 -69.46
C GLU A 205 -6.24 18.69 -68.32
N LYS A 206 -4.92 18.94 -68.25
CA LYS A 206 -4.07 18.47 -67.14
C LYS A 206 -4.36 19.22 -65.82
N SER A 207 -4.63 20.52 -65.87
CA SER A 207 -5.03 21.30 -64.69
C SER A 207 -6.37 20.83 -64.13
N LEU A 208 -7.36 20.58 -65.00
CA LEU A 208 -8.68 20.08 -64.61
C LEU A 208 -8.59 18.66 -64.02
N ALA A 209 -7.74 17.79 -64.58
CA ALA A 209 -7.48 16.47 -64.00
C ALA A 209 -6.85 16.58 -62.59
N ASN A 210 -5.86 17.46 -62.41
CA ASN A 210 -5.27 17.74 -61.10
C ASN A 210 -6.29 18.36 -60.13
N GLU A 211 -7.19 19.24 -60.59
CA GLU A 211 -8.24 19.86 -59.78
C GLU A 211 -9.25 18.82 -59.29
N MET A 212 -9.67 17.88 -60.15
CA MET A 212 -10.53 16.76 -59.76
C MET A 212 -9.86 15.81 -58.75
N ASP A 213 -8.57 15.51 -58.92
CA ASP A 213 -7.82 14.68 -57.95
C ASP A 213 -7.62 15.43 -56.62
N LEU A 214 -7.42 16.75 -56.64
CA LEU A 214 -7.38 17.58 -55.43
C LEU A 214 -8.74 17.61 -54.71
N GLU A 215 -9.85 17.80 -55.43
CA GLU A 215 -11.21 17.78 -54.85
C GLU A 215 -11.52 16.42 -54.21
N LYS A 216 -11.11 15.32 -54.84
CA LYS A 216 -11.18 13.98 -54.26
C LYS A 216 -10.35 13.87 -52.98
N ASN A 217 -9.10 14.35 -52.98
CA ASN A 217 -8.26 14.35 -51.78
C ASN A 217 -8.86 15.21 -50.65
N PHE A 218 -9.53 16.33 -50.96
CA PHE A 218 -10.27 17.12 -49.98
C PHE A 218 -11.47 16.35 -49.40
N PHE A 219 -12.19 15.57 -50.21
CA PHE A 219 -13.29 14.73 -49.73
C PHE A 219 -12.80 13.60 -48.81
N ASP A 220 -11.73 12.91 -49.20
CA ASP A 220 -11.12 11.87 -48.38
C ASP A 220 -10.51 12.44 -47.08
N SER A 221 -9.90 13.63 -47.13
CA SER A 221 -9.41 14.37 -45.96
C SER A 221 -10.54 14.72 -44.98
N ARG A 222 -11.65 15.30 -45.47
CA ARG A 222 -12.84 15.62 -44.66
C ARG A 222 -13.42 14.38 -43.96
N LYS A 223 -13.42 13.24 -44.65
CA LYS A 223 -13.87 11.95 -44.09
C LYS A 223 -12.93 11.41 -43.00
N ILE A 224 -11.63 11.68 -43.11
CA ILE A 224 -10.65 11.38 -42.06
C ILE A 224 -10.86 12.31 -40.86
N GLU A 225 -11.03 13.62 -41.09
CA GLU A 225 -11.34 14.61 -40.05
C GLU A 225 -12.59 14.22 -39.23
N GLU A 226 -13.67 13.82 -39.90
CA GLU A 226 -14.91 13.42 -39.23
C GLU A 226 -14.77 12.09 -38.47
N ASN A 227 -13.94 11.16 -38.95
CA ASN A 227 -13.59 9.97 -38.17
C ASN A 227 -12.73 10.30 -36.94
N LEU A 228 -11.79 11.24 -37.06
CA LEU A 228 -10.99 11.71 -35.93
C LEU A 228 -11.85 12.40 -34.88
N LYS A 229 -12.80 13.27 -35.29
CA LYS A 229 -13.80 13.87 -34.38
C LYS A 229 -14.61 12.83 -33.62
N GLN A 230 -15.11 11.79 -34.30
CA GLN A 230 -15.84 10.68 -33.64
C GLN A 230 -14.95 9.91 -32.64
N ARG A 231 -13.68 9.68 -32.99
CA ARG A 231 -12.71 9.01 -32.09
C ARG A 231 -12.33 9.88 -30.89
N MET A 232 -12.21 11.19 -31.09
CA MET A 232 -11.91 12.17 -30.05
C MET A 232 -13.07 12.24 -29.04
N ALA A 233 -14.31 12.41 -29.49
CA ALA A 233 -15.49 12.37 -28.61
C ALA A 233 -15.64 11.03 -27.86
N SER A 234 -15.32 9.91 -28.51
CA SER A 234 -15.29 8.59 -27.83
C SER A 234 -14.14 8.44 -26.82
N LEU A 235 -13.03 9.15 -26.99
CA LEU A 235 -11.92 9.16 -26.05
C LEU A 235 -12.19 10.12 -24.88
N GLU A 236 -12.77 11.29 -25.13
CA GLU A 236 -13.26 12.22 -24.10
C GLU A 236 -14.25 11.52 -23.16
N GLN A 237 -15.26 10.83 -23.71
CA GLN A 237 -16.21 10.09 -22.89
C GLN A 237 -15.54 8.99 -22.04
N LYS A 238 -14.51 8.32 -22.57
CA LYS A 238 -13.75 7.31 -21.80
C LYS A 238 -12.85 7.96 -20.75
N LEU A 239 -12.28 9.13 -21.05
CA LEU A 239 -11.46 9.89 -20.11
C LEU A 239 -12.31 10.33 -18.92
N SER A 240 -13.50 10.89 -19.15
CA SER A 240 -14.43 11.27 -18.07
C SER A 240 -14.85 10.07 -17.20
N LEU A 241 -15.09 8.90 -17.78
CA LEU A 241 -15.39 7.68 -17.00
C LEU A 241 -14.19 7.21 -16.14
N VAL A 242 -12.96 7.31 -16.67
CA VAL A 242 -11.74 6.95 -15.93
C VAL A 242 -11.42 8.00 -14.86
N GLU A 243 -11.74 9.28 -15.10
CA GLU A 243 -11.62 10.37 -14.14
C GLU A 243 -12.63 10.23 -12.98
N GLU A 244 -13.87 9.82 -13.27
CA GLU A 244 -14.89 9.46 -12.27
C GLU A 244 -14.43 8.25 -11.42
N GLU A 245 -13.96 7.17 -12.06
CA GLU A 245 -13.43 5.99 -11.36
C GLU A 245 -12.20 6.33 -10.50
N ALA A 246 -11.29 7.17 -11.01
CA ALA A 246 -10.14 7.63 -10.24
C ALA A 246 -10.58 8.46 -9.02
N THR A 247 -11.57 9.35 -9.18
CA THR A 247 -12.08 10.20 -8.09
C THR A 247 -12.71 9.36 -6.98
N ASP A 248 -13.56 8.38 -7.31
CA ASP A 248 -14.13 7.43 -6.35
C ASP A 248 -13.05 6.56 -5.65
N VAL A 249 -11.99 6.15 -6.37
CA VAL A 249 -10.84 5.46 -5.76
C VAL A 249 -10.08 6.38 -4.78
N TRP A 250 -9.87 7.65 -5.11
CA TRP A 250 -9.22 8.61 -4.22
C TRP A 250 -10.07 8.94 -2.99
N GLU A 251 -11.39 9.10 -3.14
CA GLU A 251 -12.32 9.30 -2.03
C GLU A 251 -12.31 8.10 -1.08
N ARG A 252 -12.47 6.88 -1.60
CA ARG A 252 -12.39 5.64 -0.81
C ARG A 252 -11.02 5.45 -0.13
N TRP A 253 -9.94 5.93 -0.74
CA TRP A 253 -8.60 5.91 -0.12
C TRP A 253 -8.47 6.91 1.03
N LEU A 254 -8.99 8.14 0.87
CA LEU A 254 -9.01 9.16 1.93
C LEU A 254 -9.88 8.72 3.13
N GLU A 255 -11.03 8.10 2.88
CA GLU A 255 -11.85 7.48 3.94
C GLU A 255 -11.08 6.36 4.68
N ALA A 256 -10.34 5.52 3.95
CA ALA A 256 -9.52 4.46 4.53
C ALA A 256 -8.36 5.01 5.38
N ASP A 257 -7.71 6.11 4.97
CA ASP A 257 -6.64 6.72 5.77
C ASP A 257 -7.18 7.46 7.01
N ASN A 258 -8.32 8.15 6.90
CA ASN A 258 -9.01 8.77 8.03
C ASN A 258 -9.45 7.72 9.07
N THR A 259 -10.08 6.62 8.63
CA THR A 259 -10.46 5.52 9.54
C THR A 259 -9.25 4.84 10.17
N ARG A 260 -8.13 4.73 9.45
CA ARG A 260 -6.83 4.30 9.98
C ARG A 260 -6.31 5.23 11.08
N GLU A 261 -6.33 6.55 10.92
CA GLU A 261 -5.85 7.46 11.98
C GLU A 261 -6.81 7.50 13.19
N ILE A 262 -8.12 7.35 13.00
CA ILE A 262 -9.07 7.13 14.11
C ILE A 262 -8.69 5.86 14.90
N LEU A 263 -8.39 4.75 14.20
CA LEU A 263 -7.92 3.50 14.83
C LEU A 263 -6.59 3.68 15.55
N ILE A 264 -5.65 4.43 14.97
CA ILE A 264 -4.37 4.76 15.62
C ILE A 264 -4.61 5.59 16.89
N GLY A 265 -5.51 6.58 16.87
CA GLY A 265 -5.92 7.36 18.03
C GLY A 265 -6.50 6.48 19.15
N ILE A 266 -7.46 5.62 18.81
CA ILE A 266 -8.05 4.64 19.74
C ILE A 266 -6.97 3.71 20.33
N SER A 267 -6.04 3.22 19.50
CA SER A 267 -4.97 2.32 19.96
C SER A 267 -4.00 3.00 20.93
N LYS A 268 -3.66 4.28 20.70
CA LYS A 268 -2.84 5.11 21.57
C LYS A 268 -3.53 5.34 22.92
N GLU A 269 -4.83 5.62 22.93
CA GLU A 269 -5.56 5.78 24.19
C GLU A 269 -5.71 4.46 24.95
N LEU A 270 -6.01 3.35 24.28
CA LEU A 270 -6.05 2.02 24.90
C LEU A 270 -4.70 1.63 25.51
N LEU A 271 -3.59 1.94 24.84
CA LEU A 271 -2.25 1.75 25.37
C LEU A 271 -1.99 2.60 26.62
N GLY A 272 -2.41 3.87 26.63
CA GLY A 272 -2.32 4.74 27.81
C GLY A 272 -3.15 4.19 29.00
N ARG A 273 -4.38 3.75 28.75
CA ARG A 273 -5.25 3.11 29.75
C ARG A 273 -4.63 1.80 30.30
N LEU A 274 -3.98 1.02 29.44
CA LEU A 274 -3.26 -0.21 29.83
C LEU A 274 -2.04 0.12 30.72
N GLN A 275 -1.23 1.12 30.35
CA GLN A 275 -0.08 1.57 31.15
C GLN A 275 -0.51 2.08 32.54
N ILE A 276 -1.58 2.88 32.61
CA ILE A 276 -2.17 3.34 33.88
C ILE A 276 -2.64 2.14 34.72
N SER A 277 -3.30 1.16 34.09
CA SER A 277 -3.78 -0.06 34.76
C SER A 277 -2.62 -0.91 35.29
N GLN A 278 -1.53 -1.04 34.53
CA GLN A 278 -0.30 -1.73 34.94
C GLN A 278 0.39 -1.02 36.11
N PHE A 279 0.47 0.32 36.06
CA PHE A 279 0.99 1.12 37.18
C PHE A 279 0.15 0.93 38.45
N ASN A 280 -1.18 0.98 38.34
CA ASN A 280 -2.09 0.76 39.44
C ASN A 280 -1.97 -0.67 40.01
N LEU A 281 -1.84 -1.68 39.15
CA LEU A 281 -1.62 -3.07 39.55
C LEU A 281 -0.29 -3.25 40.30
N ASN A 282 0.79 -2.61 39.82
CA ASN A 282 2.08 -2.61 40.51
C ASN A 282 1.99 -1.93 41.90
N GLY A 283 1.29 -0.80 42.00
CA GLY A 283 1.03 -0.12 43.27
C GLY A 283 0.16 -0.94 44.24
N LEU A 284 -0.82 -1.68 43.72
CA LEU A 284 -1.62 -2.63 44.50
C LEU A 284 -0.78 -3.83 44.95
N SER A 285 0.05 -4.41 44.08
CA SER A 285 0.97 -5.50 44.40
C SER A 285 1.99 -5.10 45.46
N GLN A 286 2.50 -3.86 45.42
CA GLN A 286 3.38 -3.33 46.46
C GLN A 286 2.63 -3.10 47.78
N ARG A 287 1.37 -2.64 47.73
CA ARG A 287 0.53 -2.52 48.94
C ARG A 287 0.19 -3.90 49.51
N GLU A 288 -0.06 -4.91 48.67
CA GLU A 288 -0.28 -6.30 49.08
C GLU A 288 0.98 -6.88 49.72
N SER A 289 2.16 -6.71 49.13
CA SER A 289 3.41 -7.24 49.73
C SER A 289 3.74 -6.57 51.07
N VAL A 290 3.49 -5.26 51.21
CA VAL A 290 3.59 -4.55 52.49
C VAL A 290 2.56 -5.06 53.51
N LEU A 291 1.34 -5.40 53.08
CA LEU A 291 0.31 -5.97 53.96
C LEU A 291 0.64 -7.42 54.34
N ARG A 292 1.17 -8.25 53.42
CA ARG A 292 1.66 -9.60 53.70
C ARG A 292 2.77 -9.57 54.75
N ALA A 293 3.81 -8.75 54.57
CA ALA A 293 4.88 -8.60 55.57
C ALA A 293 4.35 -8.15 56.95
N LYS A 294 3.31 -7.29 56.97
CA LYS A 294 2.59 -6.86 58.19
C LYS A 294 1.63 -7.91 58.76
N LEU A 295 1.35 -8.99 58.05
CA LEU A 295 0.51 -10.12 58.50
C LEU A 295 1.37 -11.32 58.92
N GLU A 296 2.50 -11.51 58.25
CA GLU A 296 3.52 -12.53 58.53
C GLU A 296 4.24 -12.23 59.86
N THR A 297 4.54 -10.96 60.15
CA THR A 297 5.08 -10.53 61.46
C THR A 297 4.18 -10.87 62.67
N PRO A 298 2.85 -10.64 62.67
CA PRO A 298 1.99 -11.15 63.73
C PRO A 298 1.71 -12.66 63.64
N LEU A 299 1.88 -13.32 62.49
CA LEU A 299 1.81 -14.79 62.39
C LEU A 299 3.00 -15.44 63.14
N GLU A 300 4.20 -14.87 63.00
CA GLU A 300 5.39 -15.25 63.79
C GLU A 300 5.21 -14.96 65.30
N GLN A 301 4.53 -13.86 65.66
CA GLN A 301 4.21 -13.55 67.07
C GLN A 301 3.07 -14.43 67.65
N LEU A 302 2.16 -14.94 66.81
CA LEU A 302 1.09 -15.87 67.21
C LEU A 302 1.59 -17.30 67.40
N ALA A 303 2.74 -17.67 66.81
CA ALA A 303 3.42 -18.93 67.12
C ALA A 303 3.98 -18.99 68.56
N GLU A 304 4.06 -17.85 69.26
CA GLU A 304 4.70 -17.74 70.58
C GLU A 304 3.75 -17.23 71.69
N ARG A 305 2.43 -17.11 71.44
CA ARG A 305 1.50 -16.59 72.47
C ARG A 305 0.05 -17.08 72.41
N ASP A 306 -0.35 -17.81 73.44
CA ASP A 306 -1.76 -18.12 73.73
C ASP A 306 -2.57 -16.86 74.11
N VAL A 307 -3.65 -16.63 73.35
CA VAL A 307 -4.97 -16.09 73.72
C VAL A 307 -5.08 -14.72 74.44
N THR A 308 -5.89 -13.81 73.85
CA THR A 308 -6.89 -13.03 74.59
C THR A 308 -8.23 -12.97 73.84
N SER A 309 -9.35 -13.14 74.56
CA SER A 309 -10.70 -13.28 73.98
C SER A 309 -11.25 -12.00 73.33
N ASP A 310 -10.82 -10.84 73.81
CA ASP A 310 -11.43 -9.54 73.45
C ASP A 310 -11.15 -9.13 71.99
N GLN A 311 -10.05 -9.62 71.40
CA GLN A 311 -9.75 -9.41 69.98
C GLN A 311 -10.72 -10.18 69.07
N ILE A 312 -11.19 -11.36 69.49
CA ILE A 312 -12.14 -12.17 68.73
C ILE A 312 -13.50 -11.45 68.66
N GLU A 313 -13.97 -10.86 69.76
CA GLU A 313 -15.23 -10.11 69.79
C GLU A 313 -15.16 -8.84 68.92
N GLN A 314 -14.05 -8.10 68.95
CA GLN A 314 -13.85 -6.93 68.09
C GLN A 314 -13.76 -7.31 66.59
N LEU A 315 -13.12 -8.43 66.25
CA LEU A 315 -13.07 -8.95 64.88
C LEU A 315 -14.47 -9.42 64.41
N ASN A 316 -15.24 -10.06 65.29
CA ASN A 316 -16.61 -10.49 64.98
C ASN A 316 -17.54 -9.30 64.72
N GLY A 317 -17.43 -8.22 65.51
CA GLY A 317 -18.15 -6.96 65.25
C GLY A 317 -17.84 -6.34 63.89
N LYS A 318 -16.56 -6.33 63.48
CA LYS A 318 -16.14 -5.89 62.13
C LYS A 318 -16.66 -6.79 61.03
N LEU A 319 -16.69 -8.12 61.25
CA LEU A 319 -17.24 -9.09 60.31
C LEU A 319 -18.74 -8.91 60.10
N VAL A 320 -19.51 -8.60 61.15
CA VAL A 320 -20.95 -8.30 61.05
C VAL A 320 -21.19 -7.02 60.23
N LEU A 321 -20.40 -5.96 60.44
CA LEU A 321 -20.48 -4.74 59.62
C LEU A 321 -20.15 -5.02 58.15
N ALA A 322 -19.04 -5.71 57.87
CA ALA A 322 -18.67 -6.09 56.51
C ALA A 322 -19.73 -6.96 55.83
N ASN A 323 -20.35 -7.91 56.54
CA ASN A 323 -21.47 -8.71 56.03
C ASN A 323 -22.71 -7.85 55.73
N SER A 324 -22.99 -6.82 56.52
CA SER A 324 -24.09 -5.88 56.25
C SER A 324 -23.81 -5.03 55.00
N GLU A 325 -22.57 -4.58 54.80
CA GLU A 325 -22.15 -3.87 53.59
C GLU A 325 -22.26 -4.78 52.35
N VAL A 326 -21.76 -6.01 52.43
CA VAL A 326 -21.87 -7.03 51.37
C VAL A 326 -23.33 -7.35 51.04
N ALA A 327 -24.23 -7.38 52.02
CA ALA A 327 -25.68 -7.52 51.77
C ALA A 327 -26.23 -6.34 50.96
N THR A 328 -25.94 -5.09 51.35
CA THR A 328 -26.38 -3.91 50.58
C THR A 328 -25.78 -3.83 49.18
N LEU A 329 -24.54 -4.31 48.99
CA LEU A 329 -23.91 -4.42 47.68
C LEU A 329 -24.57 -5.50 46.81
N ARG A 330 -24.92 -6.65 47.40
CA ARG A 330 -25.68 -7.71 46.71
C ARG A 330 -27.04 -7.21 46.22
N ASP A 331 -27.78 -6.48 47.06
CA ASP A 331 -29.08 -5.92 46.67
C ASP A 331 -28.95 -4.90 45.53
N LYS A 332 -27.90 -4.07 45.54
CA LYS A 332 -27.56 -3.15 44.45
C LYS A 332 -27.22 -3.91 43.16
N VAL A 333 -26.42 -4.97 43.23
CA VAL A 333 -26.10 -5.82 42.07
C VAL A 333 -27.38 -6.44 41.49
N CYS A 334 -28.25 -7.01 42.32
CA CYS A 334 -29.54 -7.56 41.86
C CYS A 334 -30.45 -6.50 41.21
N SER A 335 -30.42 -5.25 41.70
CA SER A 335 -31.15 -4.14 41.07
C SER A 335 -30.57 -3.76 39.70
N LEU A 336 -29.23 -3.74 39.57
CA LEU A 336 -28.55 -3.44 38.30
C LEU A 336 -28.74 -4.58 37.27
N GLU A 337 -28.66 -5.84 37.69
CA GLU A 337 -28.97 -7.00 36.83
C GLU A 337 -30.40 -6.95 36.28
N LYS A 338 -31.36 -6.48 37.09
CA LYS A 338 -32.75 -6.28 36.64
C LYS A 338 -32.86 -5.14 35.63
N GLN A 339 -32.16 -4.03 35.86
CA GLN A 339 -32.13 -2.90 34.91
C GLN A 339 -31.43 -3.26 33.60
N LEU A 340 -30.38 -4.08 33.65
CA LEU A 340 -29.68 -4.58 32.47
C LEU A 340 -30.63 -5.43 31.60
N LYS A 341 -31.32 -6.41 32.19
CA LYS A 341 -32.29 -7.26 31.47
C LYS A 341 -33.46 -6.46 30.87
N GLU A 342 -33.94 -5.44 31.57
CA GLU A 342 -34.95 -4.52 31.05
C GLU A 342 -34.41 -3.76 29.81
N SER A 343 -33.21 -3.17 29.92
CA SER A 343 -32.52 -2.47 28.83
C SER A 343 -32.26 -3.37 27.61
N GLU A 344 -31.79 -4.61 27.83
CA GLU A 344 -31.62 -5.63 26.79
C GLU A 344 -32.93 -5.93 26.06
N SER A 345 -34.05 -6.05 26.79
CA SER A 345 -35.37 -6.28 26.19
C SER A 345 -35.85 -5.10 25.35
N GLN A 346 -35.59 -3.87 25.80
CA GLN A 346 -35.91 -2.65 25.06
C GLN A 346 -35.04 -2.53 23.80
N LEU A 347 -33.74 -2.85 23.88
CA LEU A 347 -32.82 -2.88 22.75
C LEU A 347 -33.26 -3.89 21.68
N ILE A 348 -33.73 -5.08 22.08
CA ILE A 348 -34.27 -6.09 21.16
C ILE A 348 -35.53 -5.55 20.44
N ASN A 349 -36.43 -4.87 21.16
CA ASN A 349 -37.62 -4.27 20.56
C ASN A 349 -37.29 -3.14 19.58
N VAL A 350 -36.34 -2.27 19.92
CA VAL A 350 -35.84 -1.21 19.02
C VAL A 350 -35.16 -1.79 17.79
N LYS A 351 -34.36 -2.86 17.95
CA LYS A 351 -33.77 -3.57 16.81
C LYS A 351 -34.84 -4.18 15.90
N ALA A 352 -35.85 -4.85 16.47
CA ALA A 352 -36.94 -5.42 15.69
C ALA A 352 -37.76 -4.37 14.93
N SER A 353 -37.94 -3.16 15.48
CA SER A 353 -38.57 -2.05 14.75
C SER A 353 -37.66 -1.46 13.68
N ALA A 354 -36.36 -1.30 13.93
CA ALA A 354 -35.39 -0.87 12.93
C ALA A 354 -35.31 -1.88 11.75
N ASP A 355 -35.24 -3.18 12.02
CA ASP A 355 -35.27 -4.24 11.01
C ASP A 355 -36.58 -4.22 10.19
N ALA A 356 -37.70 -3.81 10.79
CA ALA A 356 -38.98 -3.65 10.09
C ALA A 356 -38.99 -2.41 9.19
N TYR A 357 -38.47 -1.27 9.64
CA TYR A 357 -38.29 -0.08 8.83
C TYR A 357 -37.30 -0.30 7.68
N GLN A 358 -36.18 -0.98 7.91
CA GLN A 358 -35.20 -1.37 6.89
C GLN A 358 -35.87 -2.17 5.76
N LYS A 359 -36.75 -3.13 6.11
CA LYS A 359 -37.50 -3.92 5.13
C LYS A 359 -38.50 -3.08 4.35
N GLN A 360 -39.26 -2.20 5.01
CA GLN A 360 -40.19 -1.30 4.32
C GLN A 360 -39.46 -0.35 3.36
N TYR A 361 -38.34 0.23 3.79
CA TYR A 361 -37.49 1.06 2.94
C TYR A 361 -36.97 0.29 1.71
N THR A 362 -36.50 -0.95 1.91
CA THR A 362 -36.02 -1.81 0.81
C THR A 362 -37.12 -2.10 -0.22
N VAL A 363 -38.34 -2.40 0.24
CA VAL A 363 -39.50 -2.61 -0.65
C VAL A 363 -39.84 -1.33 -1.41
N LEU A 364 -39.90 -0.19 -0.71
CA LEU A 364 -40.17 1.11 -1.33
C LEU A 364 -39.14 1.47 -2.41
N CYS A 365 -37.85 1.21 -2.17
CA CYS A 365 -36.81 1.40 -3.19
C CYS A 365 -36.99 0.49 -4.43
N SER A 366 -37.53 -0.72 -4.25
CA SER A 366 -37.85 -1.60 -5.39
C SER A 366 -39.08 -1.11 -6.18
N GLU A 367 -40.11 -0.63 -5.49
CA GLU A 367 -41.30 -0.03 -6.12
C GLU A 367 -40.94 1.26 -6.88
N VAL A 368 -40.11 2.14 -6.29
CA VAL A 368 -39.60 3.34 -6.97
C VAL A 368 -38.88 2.97 -8.27
N ARG A 369 -37.96 2.00 -8.24
CA ARG A 369 -37.24 1.54 -9.44
C ARG A 369 -38.17 0.97 -10.52
N GLU A 370 -39.22 0.25 -10.13
CA GLU A 370 -40.24 -0.24 -11.06
C GLU A 370 -40.97 0.93 -11.73
N THR A 371 -41.38 1.95 -10.94
CA THR A 371 -42.03 3.15 -11.50
C THR A 371 -41.09 3.99 -12.39
N GLU A 372 -39.80 4.08 -12.08
CA GLU A 372 -38.78 4.71 -12.94
C GLU A 372 -38.64 3.97 -14.27
N GLY A 373 -38.63 2.63 -14.26
CA GLY A 373 -38.63 1.81 -15.46
C GLY A 373 -39.84 2.07 -16.36
N ILE A 374 -41.04 2.13 -15.77
CA ILE A 374 -42.28 2.47 -16.49
C ILE A 374 -42.24 3.90 -17.06
N ILE A 375 -41.66 4.86 -16.34
CA ILE A 375 -41.49 6.24 -16.81
C ILE A 375 -40.53 6.29 -18.02
N LEU A 376 -39.44 5.52 -18.00
CA LEU A 376 -38.50 5.42 -19.13
C LEU A 376 -39.17 4.80 -20.36
N GLU A 377 -39.90 3.70 -20.20
CA GLU A 377 -40.66 3.05 -21.29
C GLU A 377 -41.72 4.00 -21.88
N LEU A 378 -42.46 4.73 -21.04
CA LEU A 378 -43.41 5.74 -21.49
C LEU A 378 -42.72 6.89 -22.24
N LYS A 379 -41.55 7.34 -21.79
CA LYS A 379 -40.78 8.40 -22.45
C LYS A 379 -40.27 7.97 -23.82
N GLU A 380 -39.77 6.74 -23.95
CA GLU A 380 -39.38 6.15 -25.24
C GLU A 380 -40.58 6.06 -26.20
N ASN A 381 -41.72 5.56 -25.70
CA ASN A 381 -42.96 5.49 -26.48
C ASN A 381 -43.45 6.87 -26.95
N ILE A 382 -43.29 7.92 -26.12
CA ILE A 382 -43.61 9.31 -26.51
C ILE A 382 -42.68 9.78 -27.63
N SER A 383 -41.36 9.63 -27.51
CA SER A 383 -40.41 10.01 -28.56
C SER A 383 -40.66 9.24 -29.88
N ASN A 384 -41.00 7.96 -29.80
CA ASN A 384 -41.37 7.15 -30.95
C ASN A 384 -42.64 7.69 -31.62
N ALA A 385 -43.69 7.97 -30.85
CA ALA A 385 -44.94 8.56 -31.36
C ALA A 385 -44.73 9.96 -31.96
N GLU A 386 -43.89 10.79 -31.35
CA GLU A 386 -43.51 12.12 -31.84
C GLU A 386 -42.77 12.03 -33.18
N SER A 387 -41.80 11.10 -33.32
CA SER A 387 -41.10 10.87 -34.59
C SER A 387 -42.05 10.43 -35.71
N GLN A 388 -43.06 9.60 -35.40
CA GLN A 388 -44.10 9.19 -36.35
C GLN A 388 -45.02 10.36 -36.72
N ALA A 389 -45.40 11.20 -35.75
CA ALA A 389 -46.21 12.39 -35.99
C ALA A 389 -45.48 13.41 -36.88
N ASN A 390 -44.20 13.67 -36.62
CA ASN A 390 -43.35 14.54 -37.42
C ASN A 390 -43.19 14.01 -38.86
N THR A 391 -43.01 12.69 -39.00
CA THR A 391 -42.96 12.02 -40.31
C THR A 391 -44.28 12.14 -41.06
N ALA A 392 -45.41 11.97 -40.37
CA ALA A 392 -46.74 12.15 -40.95
C ALA A 392 -47.00 13.61 -41.36
N GLU A 393 -46.58 14.60 -40.56
CA GLU A 393 -46.70 16.02 -40.90
C GLU A 393 -45.87 16.39 -42.12
N ALA A 394 -44.62 15.93 -42.20
CA ALA A 394 -43.77 16.12 -43.38
C ALA A 394 -44.41 15.52 -44.65
N ASN A 395 -44.94 14.30 -44.55
CA ASN A 395 -45.68 13.67 -45.64
C ASN A 395 -46.94 14.45 -46.04
N CYS A 396 -47.69 15.01 -45.08
CA CYS A 396 -48.85 15.86 -45.35
C CYS A 396 -48.46 17.17 -46.07
N LYS A 397 -47.33 17.80 -45.70
CA LYS A 397 -46.80 18.99 -46.40
C LYS A 397 -46.44 18.67 -47.86
N LEU A 398 -45.67 17.62 -48.09
CA LEU A 398 -45.32 17.13 -49.44
C LEU A 398 -46.58 16.79 -50.27
N LEU A 399 -47.59 16.17 -49.66
CA LEU A 399 -48.85 15.84 -50.34
C LEU A 399 -49.66 17.10 -50.70
N ALA A 400 -49.65 18.12 -49.84
CA ALA A 400 -50.30 19.41 -50.11
C ALA A 400 -49.61 20.18 -51.24
N GLU A 401 -48.27 20.23 -51.23
CA GLU A 401 -47.46 20.81 -52.30
C GLU A 401 -47.71 20.10 -53.64
N ALA A 402 -47.64 18.77 -53.66
CA ALA A 402 -47.93 17.95 -54.85
C ALA A 402 -49.36 18.17 -55.39
N ASN A 403 -50.36 18.29 -54.52
CA ASN A 403 -51.72 18.64 -54.92
C ASN A 403 -51.81 20.06 -55.52
N SER A 404 -51.09 21.03 -54.97
CA SER A 404 -51.08 22.39 -55.52
C SER A 404 -50.43 22.45 -56.91
N GLU A 405 -49.33 21.72 -57.12
CA GLU A 405 -48.62 21.64 -58.39
C GLU A 405 -49.44 20.86 -59.44
N LEU A 406 -50.10 19.76 -59.05
CA LEU A 406 -51.03 19.05 -59.93
C LEU A 406 -52.20 19.94 -60.36
N ASN A 407 -52.79 20.71 -59.44
CA ASN A 407 -53.85 21.67 -59.80
C ASN A 407 -53.35 22.76 -60.76
N ARG A 408 -52.13 23.28 -60.54
CA ARG A 408 -51.47 24.23 -61.45
C ARG A 408 -51.23 23.63 -62.83
N GLN A 409 -50.76 22.38 -62.92
CA GLN A 409 -50.56 21.67 -64.17
C GLN A 409 -51.88 21.34 -64.88
N ILE A 410 -52.95 21.02 -64.14
CA ILE A 410 -54.29 20.81 -64.71
C ILE A 410 -54.81 22.11 -65.32
N ALA A 411 -54.64 23.25 -64.66
CA ALA A 411 -54.98 24.56 -65.21
C ALA A 411 -54.18 24.85 -66.50
N LEU A 412 -52.84 24.72 -66.47
CA LEU A 412 -51.98 24.89 -67.65
C LEU A 412 -52.29 23.92 -68.80
N SER A 413 -52.79 22.72 -68.50
CA SER A 413 -53.16 21.70 -69.49
C SER A 413 -54.50 21.95 -70.19
N LYS A 414 -55.34 22.88 -69.67
CA LYS A 414 -56.56 23.32 -70.37
C LYS A 414 -56.27 24.26 -71.53
N ASP A 415 -55.15 25.00 -71.46
CA ASP A 415 -54.86 26.11 -72.38
C ASP A 415 -53.76 25.78 -73.43
N SER A 416 -53.10 24.62 -73.37
CA SER A 416 -51.94 24.29 -74.22
C SER A 416 -52.17 23.13 -75.20
N VAL A 417 -52.28 23.47 -76.49
CA VAL A 417 -52.24 22.52 -77.61
C VAL A 417 -50.77 22.21 -77.96
N GLY A 418 -50.18 21.20 -77.32
CA GLY A 418 -48.77 20.82 -77.55
C GLY A 418 -48.42 19.47 -76.94
N LYS A 419 -48.77 18.37 -77.60
CA LYS A 419 -48.64 17.00 -77.04
C LYS A 419 -47.28 16.31 -77.27
N SER A 420 -46.41 16.85 -78.12
CA SER A 420 -45.17 16.15 -78.54
C SER A 420 -43.96 16.45 -77.65
N GLU A 421 -43.58 17.71 -77.49
CA GLU A 421 -42.40 18.11 -76.67
C GLU A 421 -42.53 17.70 -75.20
N ARG A 422 -43.77 17.64 -74.68
CA ARG A 422 -44.06 17.18 -73.32
C ARG A 422 -43.75 15.69 -73.12
N ALA A 423 -43.84 14.86 -74.17
CA ALA A 423 -43.50 13.45 -74.08
C ALA A 423 -41.98 13.25 -73.97
N GLU A 424 -41.19 13.91 -74.82
CA GLU A 424 -39.72 13.82 -74.79
C GLU A 424 -39.12 14.39 -73.49
N SER A 425 -39.69 15.47 -72.95
CA SER A 425 -39.27 16.02 -71.65
C SER A 425 -39.51 15.05 -70.49
N LEU A 426 -40.65 14.33 -70.51
CA LEU A 426 -40.97 13.31 -69.51
C LEU A 426 -40.10 12.06 -69.66
N GLU A 427 -39.81 11.61 -70.88
CA GLU A 427 -38.91 10.47 -71.10
C GLU A 427 -37.48 10.78 -70.63
N ARG A 428 -36.99 12.01 -70.86
CA ARG A 428 -35.65 12.43 -70.41
C ARG A 428 -35.56 12.43 -68.88
N ARG A 429 -36.57 12.99 -68.20
CA ARG A 429 -36.68 12.94 -66.72
C ARG A 429 -36.85 11.52 -66.18
N LEU A 430 -37.52 10.62 -66.90
CA LEU A 430 -37.66 9.23 -66.48
C LEU A 430 -36.29 8.53 -66.46
N ARG A 431 -35.48 8.68 -67.52
CA ARG A 431 -34.14 8.08 -67.57
C ARG A 431 -33.17 8.68 -66.55
N GLU A 432 -33.29 9.98 -66.27
CA GLU A 432 -32.52 10.64 -65.22
C GLU A 432 -32.92 10.13 -63.82
N SER A 433 -34.22 9.90 -63.59
CA SER A 433 -34.73 9.27 -62.38
C SER A 433 -34.29 7.81 -62.23
N ASP A 434 -34.25 7.03 -63.32
CA ASP A 434 -33.77 5.65 -63.31
C ASP A 434 -32.27 5.57 -62.99
N LEU A 435 -31.46 6.50 -63.51
CA LEU A 435 -30.04 6.62 -63.18
C LEU A 435 -29.81 6.97 -61.70
N LEU A 436 -30.57 7.92 -61.16
CA LEU A 436 -30.52 8.26 -59.73
C LEU A 436 -30.98 7.09 -58.84
N LEU A 437 -32.00 6.33 -59.28
CA LEU A 437 -32.46 5.14 -58.58
C LEU A 437 -31.38 4.04 -58.56
N GLN A 438 -30.71 3.78 -59.70
CA GLN A 438 -29.61 2.81 -59.77
C GLN A 438 -28.43 3.22 -58.87
N HIS A 439 -28.07 4.51 -58.84
CA HIS A 439 -27.04 5.02 -57.93
C HIS A 439 -27.44 4.85 -56.44
N ALA A 440 -28.70 5.15 -56.10
CA ALA A 440 -29.22 4.97 -54.74
C ALA A 440 -29.25 3.49 -54.32
N VAL A 441 -29.63 2.58 -55.23
CA VAL A 441 -29.60 1.12 -54.99
C VAL A 441 -28.16 0.64 -54.78
N ALA A 442 -27.22 0.99 -55.67
CA ALA A 442 -25.81 0.61 -55.51
C ALA A 442 -25.19 1.16 -54.22
N SER A 443 -25.57 2.38 -53.80
CA SER A 443 -25.16 2.97 -52.52
C SER A 443 -25.75 2.22 -51.32
N ALA A 444 -27.02 1.82 -51.39
CA ALA A 444 -27.68 1.02 -50.36
C ALA A 444 -27.08 -0.40 -50.25
N GLU A 445 -26.77 -1.06 -51.37
CA GLU A 445 -26.10 -2.36 -51.39
C GLU A 445 -24.69 -2.28 -50.79
N ALA A 446 -23.91 -1.24 -51.15
CA ALA A 446 -22.59 -1.01 -50.58
C ALA A 446 -22.62 -0.71 -49.06
N SER A 447 -23.66 -0.02 -48.57
CA SER A 447 -23.82 0.25 -47.14
C SER A 447 -24.30 -0.98 -46.35
N LEU A 448 -25.16 -1.81 -46.94
CA LEU A 448 -25.57 -3.09 -46.38
C LEU A 448 -24.38 -4.06 -46.25
N GLU A 449 -23.52 -4.14 -47.28
CA GLU A 449 -22.34 -4.99 -47.21
C GLU A 449 -21.33 -4.50 -46.16
N LYS A 450 -21.14 -3.18 -46.04
CA LYS A 450 -20.38 -2.60 -44.93
C LYS A 450 -20.97 -2.98 -43.57
N GLN A 451 -22.30 -3.00 -43.42
CA GLN A 451 -22.98 -3.41 -42.20
C GLN A 451 -22.78 -4.89 -41.89
N ASN A 452 -22.85 -5.78 -42.90
CA ASN A 452 -22.58 -7.21 -42.75
C ASN A 452 -21.15 -7.48 -42.28
N MET A 453 -20.17 -6.78 -42.87
CA MET A 453 -18.75 -6.87 -42.48
C MET A 453 -18.53 -6.41 -41.03
N LEU A 454 -19.19 -5.33 -40.60
CA LEU A 454 -19.16 -4.88 -39.20
C LEU A 454 -19.77 -5.92 -38.25
N TYR A 455 -20.92 -6.50 -38.58
CA TYR A 455 -21.54 -7.57 -37.77
C TYR A 455 -20.65 -8.81 -37.65
N SER A 456 -19.96 -9.22 -38.72
CA SER A 456 -18.99 -10.33 -38.64
C SER A 456 -17.84 -9.98 -37.69
N THR A 457 -17.30 -8.76 -37.79
CA THR A 457 -16.19 -8.29 -36.95
C THR A 457 -16.59 -8.22 -35.47
N ILE A 458 -17.79 -7.72 -35.17
CA ILE A 458 -18.34 -7.67 -33.81
C ILE A 458 -18.48 -9.09 -33.23
N LYS A 459 -19.01 -10.03 -34.01
CA LYS A 459 -19.18 -11.42 -33.58
C LYS A 459 -17.84 -12.12 -33.28
N ASP A 460 -16.80 -11.84 -34.06
CA ASP A 460 -15.45 -12.35 -33.79
C ASP A 460 -14.86 -11.73 -32.51
N MET A 461 -15.08 -10.42 -32.28
CA MET A 461 -14.71 -9.75 -31.03
C MET A 461 -15.45 -10.31 -29.81
N GLU A 462 -16.76 -10.56 -29.89
CA GLU A 462 -17.55 -11.21 -28.83
C GLU A 462 -16.97 -12.58 -28.44
N GLN A 463 -16.54 -13.36 -29.44
CA GLN A 463 -15.96 -14.69 -29.21
C GLN A 463 -14.57 -14.60 -28.55
N VAL A 464 -13.77 -13.56 -28.85
CA VAL A 464 -12.52 -13.25 -28.14
C VAL A 464 -12.78 -12.80 -26.71
N ILE A 465 -13.74 -11.90 -26.48
CA ILE A 465 -14.15 -11.46 -25.13
C ILE A 465 -14.61 -12.66 -24.28
N LYS A 466 -15.37 -13.58 -24.86
CA LYS A 466 -15.84 -14.80 -24.19
C LYS A 466 -14.69 -15.75 -23.80
N ASP A 467 -13.71 -15.94 -24.68
CA ASP A 467 -12.51 -16.73 -24.39
C ASP A 467 -11.66 -16.06 -23.29
N LEU A 468 -11.40 -14.76 -23.40
CA LEU A 468 -10.69 -13.98 -22.37
C LEU A 468 -11.39 -14.05 -21.01
N LYS A 469 -12.71 -13.86 -20.95
CA LYS A 469 -13.49 -13.99 -19.70
C LYS A 469 -13.33 -15.37 -19.08
N SER A 470 -13.35 -16.44 -19.86
CA SER A 470 -13.12 -17.80 -19.36
C SER A 470 -11.69 -18.02 -18.84
N LYS A 471 -10.69 -17.35 -19.43
CA LYS A 471 -9.30 -17.38 -18.98
C LYS A 471 -9.11 -16.60 -17.68
N VAL A 472 -9.78 -15.45 -17.53
CA VAL A 472 -9.77 -14.64 -16.31
C VAL A 472 -10.35 -15.44 -15.14
N SER A 473 -11.56 -16.01 -15.26
CA SER A 473 -12.14 -16.82 -14.18
C SER A 473 -11.31 -18.07 -13.82
N LYS A 474 -10.49 -18.58 -14.76
CA LYS A 474 -9.52 -19.67 -14.52
C LYS A 474 -8.18 -19.20 -13.93
N ALA A 475 -7.88 -17.91 -13.98
CA ALA A 475 -6.75 -17.30 -13.31
C ALA A 475 -7.13 -16.92 -11.87
N GLU A 476 -8.29 -16.30 -11.71
CA GLU A 476 -8.96 -15.94 -10.44
C GLU A 476 -9.07 -17.17 -9.51
N SER A 477 -9.78 -18.22 -9.93
CA SER A 477 -9.89 -19.49 -9.16
C SER A 477 -8.55 -20.21 -8.86
N ARG A 478 -7.44 -19.85 -9.52
CA ARG A 478 -6.09 -20.31 -9.16
C ARG A 478 -5.41 -19.38 -8.16
N ALA A 479 -5.67 -18.07 -8.23
CA ALA A 479 -5.23 -17.11 -7.23
C ALA A 479 -5.89 -17.44 -5.87
N ASP A 480 -7.21 -17.64 -5.85
CA ASP A 480 -7.96 -18.05 -4.65
C ASP A 480 -7.36 -19.31 -4.01
N ASN A 481 -7.06 -20.33 -4.82
CA ASN A 481 -6.47 -21.58 -4.34
C ASN A 481 -5.00 -21.45 -3.91
N ALA A 482 -4.28 -20.44 -4.41
CA ALA A 482 -2.93 -20.11 -3.95
C ALA A 482 -2.98 -19.33 -2.63
N GLU A 483 -3.94 -18.41 -2.48
CA GLU A 483 -4.20 -17.67 -1.24
C GLU A 483 -4.60 -18.62 -0.10
N GLU A 484 -5.54 -19.54 -0.34
CA GLU A 484 -5.92 -20.58 0.63
C GLU A 484 -4.71 -21.40 1.12
N LYS A 485 -3.79 -21.76 0.21
CA LYS A 485 -2.54 -22.43 0.56
C LYS A 485 -1.59 -21.54 1.36
N CYS A 486 -1.49 -20.26 1.03
CA CYS A 486 -0.68 -19.30 1.77
C CYS A 486 -1.21 -19.09 3.20
N ILE A 487 -2.53 -19.05 3.38
CA ILE A 487 -3.17 -18.99 4.70
C ILE A 487 -2.82 -20.24 5.51
N LEU A 488 -3.04 -21.45 4.98
CA LEU A 488 -2.72 -22.71 5.65
C LEU A 488 -1.23 -22.84 6.01
N LEU A 489 -0.33 -22.39 5.13
CA LEU A 489 1.12 -22.35 5.41
C LEU A 489 1.46 -21.31 6.49
N SER A 490 0.77 -20.18 6.53
CA SER A 490 0.95 -19.16 7.56
C SER A 490 0.50 -19.67 8.93
N GLU A 491 -0.67 -20.32 9.01
CA GLU A 491 -1.20 -20.95 10.23
C GLU A 491 -0.24 -22.04 10.75
N SER A 492 0.19 -22.96 9.88
CA SER A 492 1.16 -23.99 10.26
C SER A 492 2.51 -23.41 10.70
N ASN A 493 2.93 -22.27 10.16
CA ASN A 493 4.15 -21.58 10.56
C ASN A 493 3.98 -20.85 11.91
N THR A 494 2.79 -20.31 12.22
CA THR A 494 2.50 -19.79 13.55
C THR A 494 2.52 -20.89 14.61
N ASP A 495 1.89 -22.05 14.34
CA ASP A 495 1.90 -23.21 15.25
C ASP A 495 3.34 -23.68 15.55
N LEU A 496 4.16 -23.88 14.51
CA LEU A 496 5.57 -24.26 14.67
C LEU A 496 6.39 -23.23 15.47
N ASN A 497 6.09 -21.95 15.32
CA ASN A 497 6.76 -20.88 16.07
C ASN A 497 6.33 -20.87 17.55
N GLU A 498 5.08 -21.25 17.86
CA GLU A 498 4.64 -21.45 19.24
C GLU A 498 5.27 -22.69 19.88
N GLU A 499 5.36 -23.82 19.15
CA GLU A 499 6.10 -25.01 19.60
C GLU A 499 7.57 -24.70 19.89
N LEU A 500 8.24 -23.94 19.00
CA LEU A 500 9.62 -23.49 19.22
C LEU A 500 9.75 -22.58 20.45
N ARG A 501 8.82 -21.64 20.65
CA ARG A 501 8.78 -20.76 21.83
C ARG A 501 8.62 -21.57 23.12
N PHE A 502 7.72 -22.55 23.12
CA PHE A 502 7.51 -23.46 24.25
C PHE A 502 8.76 -24.29 24.55
N LEU A 503 9.38 -24.91 23.52
CA LEU A 503 10.58 -25.71 23.69
C LEU A 503 11.77 -24.87 24.20
N LYS A 504 11.92 -23.64 23.71
CA LYS A 504 12.95 -22.69 24.15
C LYS A 504 12.73 -22.24 25.60
N SER A 505 11.49 -22.01 26.01
CA SER A 505 11.15 -21.73 27.42
C SER A 505 11.53 -22.92 28.33
N ARG A 506 11.17 -24.15 27.94
CA ARG A 506 11.53 -25.36 28.68
C ARG A 506 13.05 -25.58 28.75
N LEU A 507 13.79 -25.28 27.68
CA LEU A 507 15.25 -25.32 27.66
C LEU A 507 15.85 -24.35 28.68
N HIS A 508 15.37 -23.11 28.74
CA HIS A 508 15.83 -22.11 29.72
C HIS A 508 15.56 -22.55 31.17
N CYS A 509 14.43 -23.22 31.45
CA CYS A 509 14.15 -23.78 32.78
C CYS A 509 15.13 -24.91 33.15
N LEU A 510 15.46 -25.78 32.19
CA LEU A 510 16.44 -26.85 32.38
C LEU A 510 17.86 -26.31 32.55
N GLU A 511 18.24 -25.27 31.80
CA GLU A 511 19.53 -24.59 31.91
C GLU A 511 19.70 -23.92 33.28
N GLY A 512 18.67 -23.22 33.78
CA GLY A 512 18.67 -22.68 35.15
C GLY A 512 18.78 -23.76 36.22
N SER A 513 18.07 -24.88 36.05
CA SER A 513 18.13 -26.04 36.96
C SER A 513 19.53 -26.67 36.96
N LEU A 514 20.17 -26.79 35.79
CA LEU A 514 21.53 -27.30 35.64
C LEU A 514 22.54 -26.37 36.33
N HIS A 515 22.38 -25.05 36.21
CA HIS A 515 23.23 -24.08 36.89
C HIS A 515 23.15 -24.23 38.42
N GLN A 516 21.94 -24.36 38.97
CA GLN A 516 21.71 -24.58 40.39
C GLN A 516 22.32 -25.91 40.89
N VAL A 517 22.26 -26.98 40.08
CA VAL A 517 22.91 -28.26 40.38
C VAL A 517 24.44 -28.12 40.38
N GLU A 518 25.02 -27.36 39.46
CA GLU A 518 26.47 -27.13 39.44
C GLU A 518 26.92 -26.24 40.62
N GLU A 519 26.16 -25.19 40.97
CA GLU A 519 26.43 -24.36 42.16
C GLU A 519 26.41 -25.18 43.46
N THR A 520 25.38 -26.00 43.66
CA THR A 520 25.25 -26.86 44.85
C THR A 520 26.34 -27.94 44.91
N LYS A 521 26.72 -28.53 43.77
CA LYS A 521 27.88 -29.42 43.63
C LYS A 521 29.19 -28.73 43.99
N VAL A 522 29.43 -27.50 43.51
CA VAL A 522 30.62 -26.70 43.85
C VAL A 522 30.64 -26.33 45.34
N ALA A 523 29.49 -26.00 45.94
CA ALA A 523 29.37 -25.74 47.36
C ALA A 523 29.68 -27.00 48.21
N SER A 524 29.11 -28.15 47.83
CA SER A 524 29.38 -29.45 48.46
C SER A 524 30.85 -29.84 48.38
N ALA A 525 31.48 -29.70 47.20
CA ALA A 525 32.91 -29.97 47.02
C ALA A 525 33.80 -29.07 47.88
N LYS A 526 33.44 -27.77 48.04
CA LYS A 526 34.12 -26.85 48.96
C LYS A 526 33.98 -27.31 50.41
N ASP A 527 32.83 -27.81 50.83
CA ASP A 527 32.62 -28.28 52.20
C ASP A 527 33.35 -29.60 52.50
N ILE A 528 33.26 -30.59 51.61
CA ILE A 528 34.08 -31.81 51.66
C ILE A 528 35.58 -31.45 51.77
N GLY A 529 36.03 -30.43 51.04
CA GLY A 529 37.39 -29.90 51.13
C GLY A 529 37.75 -29.29 52.51
N LYS A 530 36.79 -28.72 53.24
CA LYS A 530 36.99 -28.28 54.64
C LYS A 530 37.02 -29.48 55.58
N GLN A 531 36.03 -30.37 55.51
CA GLN A 531 35.95 -31.57 56.36
C GLN A 531 37.20 -32.45 56.22
N THR A 532 37.70 -32.64 55.00
CA THR A 532 38.93 -33.39 54.70
C THR A 532 40.16 -32.78 55.39
N LYS A 533 40.26 -31.45 55.48
CA LYS A 533 41.36 -30.77 56.21
C LYS A 533 41.28 -31.03 57.71
N VAL A 534 40.08 -30.96 58.29
CA VAL A 534 39.84 -31.27 59.72
C VAL A 534 40.21 -32.73 60.01
N PHE A 535 39.69 -33.67 59.21
CA PHE A 535 40.02 -35.09 59.34
C PHE A 535 41.52 -35.35 59.23
N LYS A 536 42.22 -34.74 58.25
CA LYS A 536 43.68 -34.83 58.11
C LYS A 536 44.41 -34.35 59.37
N SER A 537 43.99 -33.24 59.97
CA SER A 537 44.60 -32.75 61.22
C SER A 537 44.35 -33.70 62.41
N LEU A 538 43.15 -34.28 62.50
CA LEU A 538 42.78 -35.21 63.56
C LEU A 538 43.54 -36.55 63.45
N VAL A 539 43.69 -37.08 62.23
CA VAL A 539 44.52 -38.26 61.95
C VAL A 539 45.99 -38.00 62.30
N MET A 540 46.50 -36.80 62.02
CA MET A 540 47.87 -36.43 62.36
C MET A 540 48.07 -36.34 63.89
N GLN A 541 47.10 -35.78 64.63
CA GLN A 541 47.10 -35.81 66.10
C GLN A 541 47.03 -37.24 66.65
N LEU A 542 46.17 -38.09 66.10
CA LEU A 542 46.03 -39.49 66.50
C LEU A 542 47.33 -40.28 66.26
N ALA A 543 48.06 -40.00 65.19
CA ALA A 543 49.36 -40.61 64.92
C ALA A 543 50.41 -40.21 65.97
N VAL A 544 50.47 -38.94 66.36
CA VAL A 544 51.37 -38.44 67.42
C VAL A 544 51.02 -39.07 68.79
N GLU A 545 49.73 -39.17 69.13
CA GLU A 545 49.30 -39.81 70.37
C GLU A 545 49.59 -41.32 70.39
N ARG A 546 49.41 -42.03 69.26
CA ARG A 546 49.85 -43.43 69.12
C ARG A 546 51.35 -43.58 69.35
N GLU A 547 52.16 -42.69 68.79
CA GLU A 547 53.62 -42.70 69.01
C GLU A 547 53.98 -42.43 70.48
N ARG A 548 53.31 -41.47 71.12
CA ARG A 548 53.48 -41.15 72.56
C ARG A 548 53.12 -42.34 73.44
N LEU A 549 51.99 -42.99 73.20
CA LEU A 549 51.55 -44.18 73.93
C LEU A 549 52.50 -45.36 73.72
N ASN A 550 52.97 -45.58 72.50
CA ASN A 550 53.92 -46.66 72.21
C ASN A 550 55.28 -46.45 72.92
N LYS A 551 55.75 -45.20 73.02
CA LYS A 551 56.92 -44.83 73.83
C LYS A 551 56.69 -45.09 75.33
N GLN A 552 55.52 -44.76 75.86
CA GLN A 552 55.16 -45.06 77.26
C GLN A 552 55.09 -46.56 77.54
N LEU A 553 54.45 -47.35 76.67
CA LEU A 553 54.40 -48.80 76.76
C LEU A 553 55.80 -49.43 76.69
N SER A 554 56.67 -48.96 75.78
CA SER A 554 58.06 -49.42 75.68
C SER A 554 58.86 -49.13 76.94
N SER A 555 58.67 -47.95 77.55
CA SER A 555 59.29 -47.60 78.84
C SER A 555 58.81 -48.54 79.95
N LEU A 556 57.50 -48.71 80.11
CA LEU A 556 56.90 -49.55 81.14
C LEU A 556 57.28 -51.03 80.98
N ALA A 557 57.36 -51.54 79.74
CA ALA A 557 57.85 -52.88 79.44
C ALA A 557 59.32 -53.06 79.86
N SER A 558 60.16 -52.04 79.66
CA SER A 558 61.56 -52.06 80.11
C SER A 558 61.68 -52.05 81.65
N GLU A 559 60.82 -51.29 82.33
CA GLU A 559 60.75 -51.24 83.80
C GLU A 559 60.25 -52.57 84.39
N ASN A 560 59.18 -53.14 83.84
CA ASN A 560 58.70 -54.47 84.21
C ASN A 560 59.78 -55.54 84.03
N LYS A 561 60.57 -55.47 82.95
CA LYS A 561 61.71 -56.38 82.73
C LYS A 561 62.78 -56.23 83.84
N ILE A 562 63.06 -55.00 84.30
CA ILE A 562 63.97 -54.75 85.43
C ILE A 562 63.39 -55.27 86.75
N LEU A 563 62.10 -55.05 87.02
CA LEU A 563 61.42 -55.52 88.22
C LEU A 563 61.37 -57.05 88.30
N VAL A 564 61.09 -57.74 87.19
CA VAL A 564 61.15 -59.22 87.10
C VAL A 564 62.56 -59.74 87.40
N VAL A 565 63.62 -59.04 86.93
CA VAL A 565 65.00 -59.41 87.29
C VAL A 565 65.28 -59.18 88.78
N LYS A 566 64.80 -58.08 89.38
CA LYS A 566 64.93 -57.83 90.83
C LYS A 566 64.19 -58.87 91.68
N LEU A 567 62.99 -59.28 91.28
CA LEU A 567 62.23 -60.37 91.93
C LEU A 567 62.97 -61.71 91.86
N LYS A 568 63.62 -62.02 90.74
CA LYS A 568 64.48 -63.21 90.60
C LYS A 568 65.79 -63.12 91.41
N GLN A 569 66.25 -61.92 91.76
CA GLN A 569 67.45 -61.71 92.59
C GLN A 569 67.16 -61.72 94.10
N THR A 570 65.97 -61.32 94.52
CA THR A 570 65.55 -61.32 95.95
C THR A 570 65.10 -62.70 96.44
N ASN A 571 64.76 -63.62 95.55
CA ASN A 571 64.26 -64.93 95.91
C ASN A 571 65.37 -66.01 95.88
N LYS A 572 66.00 -66.26 97.04
CA LYS A 572 67.05 -67.27 97.22
C LYS A 572 66.64 -68.38 98.22
N TYR A 573 65.52 -69.04 97.91
CA TYR A 573 65.08 -70.39 98.36
C TYR A 573 64.70 -70.55 99.86
N PRO A 574 63.66 -71.36 100.21
CA PRO A 574 63.39 -72.69 99.64
C PRO A 574 61.94 -73.04 99.20
N GLN A 575 61.89 -74.04 98.30
CA GLN A 575 60.98 -75.20 98.20
C GLN A 575 59.42 -75.09 98.23
N GLU A 576 58.83 -75.61 97.13
CA GLU A 576 57.57 -76.39 97.02
C GLU A 576 56.16 -75.77 96.78
N VAL A 577 55.39 -76.56 95.99
CA VAL A 577 53.91 -76.69 95.92
C VAL A 577 53.05 -75.66 95.12
N SER A 578 52.81 -76.04 93.85
CA SER A 578 51.50 -76.17 93.15
C SER A 578 50.56 -74.99 92.75
N VAL A 579 49.88 -75.23 91.62
CA VAL A 579 48.62 -74.64 91.07
C VAL A 579 48.72 -73.37 90.19
N ALA A 580 47.97 -73.46 89.08
CA ALA A 580 47.79 -72.52 87.96
C ALA A 580 47.27 -71.12 88.35
N LEU A 581 47.49 -70.06 87.55
CA LEU A 581 46.68 -69.74 86.37
C LEU A 581 47.38 -68.77 85.38
N THR A 582 46.84 -68.71 84.16
CA THR A 582 46.89 -67.67 83.09
C THR A 582 47.45 -66.27 83.44
N THR A 583 48.11 -65.52 82.54
CA THR A 583 47.51 -64.88 81.34
C THR A 583 48.58 -64.25 80.43
N ASP A 584 48.19 -64.01 79.18
CA ASP A 584 48.91 -63.51 77.99
C ASP A 584 49.69 -62.18 78.09
N GLN A 585 50.63 -62.01 77.14
CA GLN A 585 50.77 -60.86 76.22
C GLN A 585 51.99 -61.08 75.28
N HIS A 586 52.03 -60.65 74.03
CA HIS A 586 50.96 -60.26 73.08
C HIS A 586 51.49 -60.45 71.64
N GLU A 587 50.55 -60.49 70.72
CA GLU A 587 50.64 -60.54 69.26
C GLU A 587 51.68 -59.60 68.61
N ASP A 588 52.20 -60.01 67.45
CA ASP A 588 51.81 -59.34 66.19
C ASP A 588 51.90 -60.34 65.01
N ARG A 589 50.79 -60.54 64.30
CA ARG A 589 50.74 -61.40 63.10
C ARG A 589 49.64 -60.95 62.15
N THR A 590 49.99 -60.01 61.28
CA THR A 590 49.61 -59.97 59.85
C THR A 590 48.40 -60.81 59.41
N TRP A 591 47.25 -60.16 59.19
CA TRP A 591 46.17 -60.73 58.36
C TRP A 591 45.67 -59.76 57.28
N LYS A 592 45.68 -60.27 56.04
CA LYS A 592 44.86 -59.78 54.93
C LYS A 592 43.39 -60.03 55.26
N ASN A 593 42.51 -59.11 54.90
CA ASN A 593 41.09 -59.41 54.71
C ASN A 593 40.67 -59.10 53.27
N SER A 594 39.81 -59.95 52.73
CA SER A 594 39.16 -59.84 51.42
C SER A 594 37.65 -60.02 51.59
N SER A 595 36.89 -59.48 50.63
CA SER A 595 35.58 -59.96 50.17
C SER A 595 34.42 -60.14 51.18
N THR A 596 33.40 -59.29 50.99
CA THR A 596 32.01 -59.72 50.67
C THR A 596 31.08 -60.20 51.80
N ASN A 597 30.14 -59.31 52.13
CA ASN A 597 28.68 -59.50 52.34
C ASN A 597 28.07 -60.41 53.44
N ASP A 598 27.07 -59.78 54.07
CA ASP A 598 25.69 -60.22 54.36
C ASP A 598 25.28 -60.89 55.69
N ASP A 599 24.15 -60.34 56.17
CA ASP A 599 23.02 -60.92 56.91
C ASP A 599 22.93 -60.97 58.46
N ASN A 600 21.86 -60.29 58.94
CA ASN A 600 20.93 -60.63 60.04
C ASN A 600 21.39 -60.45 61.52
N GLU A 601 20.54 -60.07 62.50
CA GLU A 601 19.08 -59.83 62.56
C GLU A 601 18.65 -59.05 63.84
N GLU A 602 17.46 -58.39 63.83
CA GLU A 602 16.54 -58.06 64.97
C GLU A 602 17.00 -57.11 66.14
N LYS A 603 16.16 -56.29 66.83
CA LYS A 603 14.69 -55.99 66.77
C LYS A 603 14.26 -54.70 67.54
N PHE A 604 13.09 -54.15 67.14
CA PHE A 604 12.10 -53.29 67.87
C PHE A 604 12.46 -51.82 68.19
N ALA A 605 11.58 -50.80 68.17
CA ALA A 605 10.20 -50.52 67.65
C ALA A 605 9.94 -48.99 67.85
N ASP A 606 8.87 -48.27 67.41
CA ASP A 606 7.69 -48.46 66.54
C ASP A 606 7.20 -47.03 66.13
N SER A 607 6.72 -46.71 64.92
CA SER A 607 5.30 -46.77 64.51
C SER A 607 5.13 -46.30 63.04
N MET A 608 4.22 -46.94 62.28
CA MET A 608 3.71 -46.52 60.95
C MET A 608 2.26 -45.95 61.09
N PRO A 609 1.45 -45.59 60.05
CA PRO A 609 1.48 -45.86 58.59
C PRO A 609 1.54 -44.56 57.73
N ASP A 610 1.46 -44.53 56.39
CA ASP A 610 0.75 -45.43 55.47
C ASP A 610 1.39 -45.54 54.07
N ALA A 611 0.98 -46.56 53.31
CA ALA A 611 1.53 -46.91 52.01
C ALA A 611 0.44 -46.98 50.92
N ASP A 612 0.71 -46.39 49.75
CA ASP A 612 -0.05 -46.75 48.54
C ASP A 612 0.80 -46.67 47.25
N SER A 613 0.41 -47.47 46.26
CA SER A 613 0.88 -47.49 44.86
C SER A 613 2.29 -48.01 44.54
N VAL A 614 2.52 -49.31 44.75
CA VAL A 614 3.29 -50.10 43.76
C VAL A 614 2.31 -50.72 42.75
N ARG A 615 2.35 -50.25 41.49
CA ARG A 615 1.64 -50.92 40.38
C ARG A 615 2.56 -51.16 39.18
N ARG A 616 2.86 -52.45 39.00
CA ARG A 616 3.16 -53.21 37.77
C ARG A 616 3.41 -52.42 36.48
N ILE A 617 4.57 -52.66 35.89
CA ILE A 617 4.85 -52.39 34.47
C ILE A 617 4.05 -53.39 33.62
N ASP A 618 3.24 -52.88 32.69
CA ASP A 618 2.50 -53.69 31.72
C ASP A 618 3.17 -53.63 30.34
N ALA A 619 3.37 -54.79 29.72
CA ALA A 619 4.12 -54.95 28.46
C ALA A 619 3.22 -54.83 27.21
N GLY A 620 2.09 -54.14 27.33
CA GLY A 620 1.02 -54.07 26.31
C GLY A 620 0.91 -52.76 25.51
N VAL A 621 1.76 -51.75 25.75
CA VAL A 621 1.59 -50.38 25.19
C VAL A 621 2.75 -49.96 24.28
N LEU A 622 3.08 -50.79 23.28
CA LEU A 622 3.88 -50.35 22.12
C LEU A 622 2.93 -49.94 20.99
N ASN A 623 2.42 -48.72 21.11
CA ASN A 623 1.50 -48.12 20.16
C ASN A 623 2.15 -48.02 18.76
N PHE A 624 1.44 -48.40 17.69
CA PHE A 624 1.94 -48.44 16.30
C PHE A 624 2.65 -47.15 15.87
N LYS A 625 2.21 -46.01 16.42
CA LYS A 625 2.82 -44.68 16.27
C LYS A 625 4.33 -44.66 16.60
N HIS A 626 4.80 -45.43 17.58
CA HIS A 626 6.23 -45.47 17.95
C HIS A 626 7.06 -46.31 16.98
N LEU A 627 6.53 -47.43 16.48
CA LEU A 627 7.15 -48.22 15.42
C LEU A 627 7.24 -47.43 14.11
N PHE A 628 6.19 -46.68 13.77
CA PHE A 628 6.18 -45.79 12.61
C PHE A 628 7.22 -44.66 12.76
N MET A 629 7.28 -43.98 13.90
CA MET A 629 8.29 -42.95 14.17
C MET A 629 9.72 -43.50 14.11
N LEU A 630 9.98 -44.72 14.61
CA LEU A 630 11.29 -45.36 14.51
C LEU A 630 11.66 -45.67 13.04
N SER A 631 10.68 -46.17 12.26
CA SER A 631 10.87 -46.45 10.83
C SER A 631 11.15 -45.18 10.01
N VAL A 632 10.48 -44.07 10.32
CA VAL A 632 10.71 -42.76 9.69
C VAL A 632 12.09 -42.21 10.09
N LEU A 633 12.51 -42.37 11.36
CA LEU A 633 13.85 -41.97 11.80
C LEU A 633 14.95 -42.72 11.02
N VAL A 634 14.83 -44.03 10.86
CA VAL A 634 15.79 -44.85 10.10
C VAL A 634 15.84 -44.44 8.63
N LEU A 635 14.70 -44.13 8.01
CA LEU A 635 14.63 -43.60 6.65
C LEU A 635 15.31 -42.21 6.52
N LEU A 636 15.09 -41.32 7.48
CA LEU A 636 15.73 -40.00 7.52
C LEU A 636 17.26 -40.11 7.68
N PHE A 637 17.74 -40.97 8.59
CA PHE A 637 19.17 -41.23 8.73
C PHE A 637 19.77 -41.83 7.45
N SER A 638 19.07 -42.77 6.79
CA SER A 638 19.52 -43.34 5.51
C SER A 638 19.59 -42.29 4.40
N ALA A 639 18.62 -41.37 4.33
CA ALA A 639 18.61 -40.28 3.35
C ALA A 639 19.73 -39.26 3.60
N VAL A 640 19.98 -38.90 4.87
CA VAL A 640 21.09 -38.02 5.26
C VAL A 640 22.46 -38.67 4.98
N THR A 641 22.60 -39.98 5.15
CA THR A 641 23.84 -40.68 4.73
C THR A 641 24.00 -40.75 3.21
N TYR A 642 22.90 -40.85 2.45
CA TYR A 642 22.95 -40.87 0.99
C TYR A 642 23.36 -39.50 0.42
N LEU A 643 22.73 -38.42 0.91
CA LEU A 643 23.05 -37.03 0.52
C LEU A 643 24.47 -36.60 0.90
N ASN A 644 25.07 -37.13 1.97
CA ASN A 644 26.46 -36.83 2.34
C ASN A 644 27.50 -37.63 1.54
N VAL A 645 27.10 -38.66 0.78
CA VAL A 645 28.02 -39.41 -0.11
C VAL A 645 28.19 -38.71 -1.46
N ASP A 646 27.14 -38.07 -1.99
CA ASP A 646 27.19 -37.34 -3.27
C ASP A 646 27.92 -35.97 -3.20
N VAL A 647 28.41 -35.54 -2.02
CA VAL A 647 29.14 -34.27 -1.83
C VAL A 647 30.68 -34.46 -1.89
N ASN A 648 31.17 -35.70 -2.02
CA ASN A 648 32.60 -36.00 -2.15
C ASN A 648 32.91 -36.89 -3.36
N PHE A 649 32.70 -36.37 -4.58
CA PHE A 649 33.37 -36.85 -5.80
C PHE A 649 33.54 -35.74 -6.84
#